data_AF-T2M9Z9-F1
#
_entry.id   AF-T2M9Z9-F1
#
_cell.length_a   1.000
_cell.length_b   1.000
_cell.length_c   1.000
_cell.angle_alpha   90.00
_cell.angle_beta   90.00
_cell.angle_gamma   90.00
#
_symmetry.space_group_name_H-M   'P 1'
#
loop_
_entity.id
_entity.type
_entity.pdbx_description
1 polymer ?
#
loop_
_entity_poly.entity_id
_entity_poly.type
_entity_poly.pdbx_seq_one_letter_code
_entity_poly.pdbx_strand_id
1 'polypeptide(L)'
;MKSDKKGTTKEKKNVDKSDKKGPTKEKENNVDKNDKKGATKENVDKKQGRLSEDTINYFKRVEQVLLENAFEDNDNRETFIKNVSYQIENDGSQLARHTLTSKVFERIIPIMTNDQFKMVVNIFKDDIEKLCTDRFASHVVETLCWSNKDRLEDAEVQSTFYKLCKCIRKLTSTLIRDVYGSHVINTVVQICGGVVAPEVITRSRACRESNKKAAVNKRDLQGNKHQELSVFDVPKVLKKSFTYFFKAITEDDNFGELLCHRMASPVLQVLLLVTSKTNTEQLHILSQLIASRSQIFSLKIEDEERDKEEIQQSLPVVPTDEVGSHLLEAIVETANEEFLDKLATKCFNYIFVSLCIHPVANYIAQAFMRKVTKKDQTELIINKLIKYIEDILAAGHMGCVVKGAETISRLKMIEKQKLFIKSLSSALHIPMCESENSKSLVQLILSLITYDVYFKTDNLTTDKDSKTSEEKRKLVKSDINYHGACLLKQCLSFKKSKLIVSSFMSLSFEELICIACHPSGSFAFESFFQNVDIPIKKKNNMANTMLSTLDTLVCDKFGSRVFDSMRKFVDEETRKKLIDKLDRGSTYIKKNMYGRICLFNTGLMQPKVDPLIEAKEKKRKIVKEIFEVNQTAPTPKKKTKIDDRALKYQEQLKSLGISFGNETPTAVVKPAASPAEDNSLSFVIKAIEATAKKKIKK
;
A
#
# COMPACT_ATOMS: atom_id res chain seq x y z
N MET A 1 -33.75 34.64 54.01
CA MET A 1 -33.54 36.01 54.52
C MET A 1 -33.24 36.94 53.35
N LYS A 2 -34.02 38.03 53.24
CA LYS A 2 -33.92 39.30 52.47
C LYS A 2 -32.72 39.50 51.49
N SER A 3 -32.97 39.66 50.18
CA SER A 3 -33.00 40.92 49.36
C SER A 3 -31.59 41.53 49.13
N ASP A 4 -31.10 41.92 47.93
CA ASP A 4 -31.66 42.71 46.83
C ASP A 4 -30.86 42.61 45.49
N LYS A 5 -31.60 42.42 44.38
CA LYS A 5 -31.69 43.22 43.13
C LYS A 5 -30.45 43.78 42.39
N LYS A 6 -30.31 43.40 41.11
CA LYS A 6 -30.29 44.22 39.85
C LYS A 6 -30.11 43.27 38.65
N GLY A 7 -31.12 43.02 37.82
CA GLY A 7 -31.45 43.73 36.56
C GLY A 7 -30.90 42.91 35.37
N THR A 8 -31.56 42.61 34.25
CA THR A 8 -32.86 42.99 33.69
C THR A 8 -33.20 41.98 32.56
N THR A 9 -34.50 41.75 32.42
CA THR A 9 -35.34 41.04 31.42
C THR A 9 -34.86 40.76 29.99
N LYS A 10 -35.26 39.55 29.53
CA LYS A 10 -35.52 39.13 28.15
C LYS A 10 -36.61 39.97 27.48
N GLU A 11 -36.51 40.17 26.17
CA GLU A 11 -37.71 40.17 25.31
C GLU A 11 -37.41 39.77 23.85
N LYS A 12 -38.38 39.07 23.26
CA LYS A 12 -38.42 38.49 21.91
C LYS A 12 -38.69 39.57 20.85
N LYS A 13 -38.19 39.38 19.61
CA LYS A 13 -38.86 39.82 18.37
C LYS A 13 -38.68 38.83 17.23
N ASN A 14 -39.81 38.40 16.65
CA ASN A 14 -39.97 37.86 15.29
C ASN A 14 -39.60 38.93 14.25
N VAL A 15 -39.02 38.55 13.10
CA VAL A 15 -39.41 39.03 11.74
C VAL A 15 -39.00 37.97 10.70
N ASP A 16 -39.86 37.87 9.68
CA ASP A 16 -39.96 36.99 8.52
C ASP A 16 -38.83 37.03 7.46
N LYS A 17 -38.94 36.03 6.56
CA LYS A 17 -38.15 35.66 5.39
C LYS A 17 -37.93 36.76 4.33
N SER A 18 -36.75 36.72 3.69
CA SER A 18 -36.60 36.94 2.24
C SER A 18 -35.28 36.39 1.70
N ASP A 19 -35.37 35.64 0.60
CA ASP A 19 -34.33 34.96 -0.16
C ASP A 19 -33.23 35.86 -0.76
N LYS A 20 -32.01 35.32 -0.93
CA LYS A 20 -31.10 35.69 -2.04
C LYS A 20 -30.09 34.56 -2.36
N LYS A 21 -30.18 34.07 -3.61
CA LYS A 21 -29.30 33.11 -4.30
C LYS A 21 -28.00 33.79 -4.80
N GLY A 22 -26.98 32.95 -5.02
CA GLY A 22 -25.59 33.32 -5.36
C GLY A 22 -25.32 33.82 -6.79
N PRO A 23 -24.04 34.04 -7.14
CA PRO A 23 -23.68 34.75 -8.35
C PRO A 23 -23.42 33.83 -9.54
N THR A 24 -24.07 34.14 -10.66
CA THR A 24 -23.85 33.58 -11.99
C THR A 24 -23.01 34.51 -12.86
N LYS A 25 -22.26 33.85 -13.75
CA LYS A 25 -21.48 34.33 -14.90
C LYS A 25 -22.11 35.50 -15.66
N GLU A 26 -21.30 36.51 -15.98
CA GLU A 26 -21.59 37.46 -17.05
C GLU A 26 -20.65 37.26 -18.24
N LYS A 27 -21.28 37.21 -19.41
CA LYS A 27 -20.70 37.30 -20.76
C LYS A 27 -20.96 38.72 -21.23
N GLU A 28 -19.98 39.40 -21.81
CA GLU A 28 -20.23 40.59 -22.63
C GLU A 28 -19.52 40.45 -23.98
N ASN A 29 -20.30 40.67 -25.04
CA ASN A 29 -19.86 40.94 -26.40
C ASN A 29 -20.83 41.99 -26.97
N ASN A 30 -20.35 43.18 -27.31
CA ASN A 30 -20.44 43.86 -28.62
C ASN A 30 -20.24 45.39 -28.46
N VAL A 31 -19.19 45.93 -29.08
CA VAL A 31 -19.22 46.76 -30.31
C VAL A 31 -19.60 48.20 -30.03
N ASP A 32 -18.60 49.08 -30.07
CA ASP A 32 -18.77 50.41 -30.65
C ASP A 32 -17.53 50.79 -31.47
N LYS A 33 -17.77 51.20 -32.72
CA LYS A 33 -16.79 51.78 -33.63
C LYS A 33 -16.83 53.29 -33.47
N ASN A 34 -15.68 53.93 -33.29
CA ASN A 34 -15.35 55.11 -34.09
C ASN A 34 -13.86 55.48 -34.03
N ASP A 35 -13.37 55.84 -35.21
CA ASP A 35 -12.01 56.21 -35.57
C ASP A 35 -11.48 57.45 -34.83
N LYS A 36 -10.17 57.48 -34.56
CA LYS A 36 -9.29 58.59 -34.95
C LYS A 36 -7.80 58.22 -34.89
N LYS A 37 -7.14 58.50 -36.01
CA LYS A 37 -5.71 58.37 -36.31
C LYS A 37 -4.83 59.13 -35.31
N GLY A 38 -3.68 58.55 -34.97
CA GLY A 38 -2.56 59.23 -34.31
C GLY A 38 -1.38 58.28 -34.16
N ALA A 39 -0.43 58.33 -35.09
CA ALA A 39 0.83 57.61 -35.02
C ALA A 39 1.74 58.23 -33.94
N THR A 40 2.42 57.40 -33.15
CA THR A 40 3.88 57.33 -32.94
C THR A 40 4.27 56.81 -31.55
N LYS A 41 5.43 56.11 -31.55
CA LYS A 41 6.29 55.71 -30.42
C LYS A 41 5.96 54.40 -29.70
N GLU A 42 6.52 53.33 -30.28
CA GLU A 42 7.40 52.36 -29.61
C GLU A 42 7.26 52.26 -28.08
N ASN A 43 6.52 51.23 -27.65
CA ASN A 43 6.68 50.62 -26.34
C ASN A 43 7.36 49.26 -26.55
N VAL A 44 8.68 49.27 -26.70
CA VAL A 44 9.51 48.06 -26.84
C VAL A 44 9.79 47.38 -25.48
N ASP A 45 9.45 48.00 -24.34
CA ASP A 45 9.96 47.54 -23.03
C ASP A 45 8.96 46.91 -22.04
N LYS A 46 7.82 46.34 -22.48
CA LYS A 46 6.86 45.65 -21.54
C LYS A 46 6.21 44.34 -22.03
N LYS A 47 6.95 43.47 -22.75
CA LYS A 47 6.45 42.13 -23.17
C LYS A 47 7.43 40.95 -22.92
N GLN A 48 8.38 41.05 -22.00
CA GLN A 48 9.19 39.88 -21.65
C GLN A 48 8.34 38.83 -20.90
N GLY A 49 8.06 37.70 -21.54
CA GLY A 49 7.55 36.48 -20.89
C GLY A 49 6.16 35.97 -21.30
N ARG A 50 5.53 36.52 -22.33
CA ARG A 50 4.29 35.94 -22.91
C ARG A 50 4.59 35.34 -24.28
N LEU A 51 4.26 34.07 -24.44
CA LEU A 51 4.26 33.39 -25.74
C LEU A 51 3.40 34.16 -26.73
N SER A 52 3.84 34.22 -27.99
CA SER A 52 3.06 34.81 -29.06
C SER A 52 1.77 34.01 -29.28
N GLU A 53 0.71 34.68 -29.75
CA GLU A 53 -0.56 34.02 -30.06
C GLU A 53 -0.38 32.96 -31.16
N ASP A 54 0.54 33.21 -32.09
CA ASP A 54 0.92 32.26 -33.14
C ASP A 54 1.57 31.00 -32.56
N THR A 55 2.47 31.16 -31.57
CA THR A 55 3.10 30.03 -30.87
C THR A 55 2.03 29.21 -30.14
N ILE A 56 1.09 29.86 -29.43
CA ILE A 56 0.01 29.17 -28.73
C ILE A 56 -0.89 28.41 -29.71
N ASN A 57 -1.27 29.04 -30.83
CA ASN A 57 -2.11 28.42 -31.84
C ASN A 57 -1.40 27.28 -32.58
N TYR A 58 -0.08 27.39 -32.77
CA TYR A 58 0.74 26.28 -33.26
C TYR A 58 0.66 25.08 -32.32
N PHE A 59 0.92 25.27 -31.01
CA PHE A 59 0.90 24.16 -30.06
C PHE A 59 -0.51 23.58 -29.80
N LYS A 60 -1.58 24.34 -30.00
CA LYS A 60 -2.96 23.80 -30.04
C LYS A 60 -3.14 22.81 -31.19
N ARG A 61 -2.64 23.14 -32.39
CA ARG A 61 -2.68 22.21 -33.54
C ARG A 61 -1.82 20.98 -33.27
N VAL A 62 -0.65 21.15 -32.66
CA VAL A 62 0.20 20.03 -32.23
C VAL A 62 -0.53 19.12 -31.24
N GLU A 63 -1.25 19.71 -30.27
CA GLU A 63 -2.05 18.93 -29.31
C GLU A 63 -3.10 18.07 -30.01
N GLN A 64 -3.82 18.65 -30.97
CA GLN A 64 -4.87 17.97 -31.72
C GLN A 64 -4.29 16.77 -32.50
N VAL A 65 -3.19 16.96 -33.22
CA VAL A 65 -2.51 15.88 -33.97
C VAL A 65 -2.08 14.75 -33.02
N LEU A 66 -1.51 15.09 -31.86
CA LEU A 66 -1.10 14.09 -30.86
C LEU A 66 -2.27 13.31 -30.26
N LEU A 67 -3.44 13.94 -30.11
CA LEU A 67 -4.65 13.30 -29.59
C LEU A 67 -5.33 12.39 -30.62
N GLU A 68 -5.34 12.80 -31.87
CA GLU A 68 -5.88 12.02 -32.98
C GLU A 68 -4.97 10.82 -33.31
N ASN A 69 -3.67 10.93 -33.02
CA ASN A 69 -2.64 9.92 -33.30
C ASN A 69 -2.68 9.42 -34.75
N ALA A 70 -3.07 10.31 -35.67
CA ALA A 70 -3.33 10.04 -37.08
C ALA A 70 -2.05 10.20 -37.91
N PHE A 71 -0.95 9.59 -37.48
CA PHE A 71 0.27 9.54 -38.29
C PHE A 71 0.17 8.38 -39.28
N GLU A 72 0.40 8.65 -40.56
CA GLU A 72 0.36 7.62 -41.62
C GLU A 72 1.42 6.54 -41.43
N ASP A 73 2.62 6.95 -40.99
CA ASP A 73 3.75 6.07 -40.67
C ASP A 73 4.66 6.68 -39.57
N ASN A 74 5.71 5.94 -39.20
CA ASN A 74 6.68 6.37 -38.19
C ASN A 74 7.57 7.53 -38.68
N ASP A 75 7.84 7.63 -39.98
CA ASP A 75 8.72 8.65 -40.57
C ASP A 75 8.04 10.03 -40.56
N ASN A 76 6.73 10.08 -40.85
CA ASN A 76 5.90 11.27 -40.73
C ASN A 76 5.82 11.72 -39.27
N ARG A 77 5.70 10.78 -38.34
CA ARG A 77 5.73 11.08 -36.90
C ARG A 77 7.08 11.65 -36.47
N GLU A 78 8.19 11.08 -36.92
CA GLU A 78 9.53 11.58 -36.59
C GLU A 78 9.76 12.99 -37.15
N THR A 79 9.36 13.23 -38.41
CA THR A 79 9.43 14.54 -39.06
C THR A 79 8.59 15.58 -38.32
N PHE A 80 7.38 15.20 -37.90
CA PHE A 80 6.51 16.05 -37.09
C PHE A 80 7.17 16.43 -35.75
N ILE A 81 7.71 15.45 -35.01
CA ILE A 81 8.38 15.73 -33.73
C ILE A 81 9.59 16.62 -33.95
N LYS A 82 10.39 16.40 -35.01
CA LYS A 82 11.55 17.23 -35.34
C LYS A 82 11.16 18.71 -35.56
N ASN A 83 10.07 18.97 -36.28
CA ASN A 83 9.56 20.33 -36.48
C ASN A 83 9.08 20.96 -35.16
N VAL A 84 8.43 20.19 -34.30
CA VAL A 84 8.02 20.64 -32.97
C VAL A 84 9.24 20.93 -32.08
N SER A 85 10.29 20.11 -32.15
CA SER A 85 11.54 20.33 -31.41
C SER A 85 12.23 21.64 -31.78
N TYR A 86 12.21 22.04 -33.06
CA TYR A 86 12.76 23.34 -33.47
C TYR A 86 12.05 24.52 -32.79
N GLN A 87 10.72 24.42 -32.61
CA GLN A 87 9.96 25.44 -31.87
C GLN A 87 10.25 25.41 -30.37
N ILE A 88 10.47 24.22 -29.81
CA ILE A 88 10.88 24.03 -28.41
C ILE A 88 12.27 24.63 -28.16
N GLU A 89 13.17 24.58 -29.13
CA GLU A 89 14.54 25.11 -29.00
C GLU A 89 14.57 26.59 -28.65
N ASN A 90 13.67 27.38 -29.25
CA ASN A 90 13.62 28.82 -29.07
C ASN A 90 12.91 29.24 -27.78
N ASP A 91 11.77 28.61 -27.45
CA ASP A 91 10.86 29.06 -26.38
C ASP A 91 10.61 28.01 -25.27
N GLY A 92 11.41 26.94 -25.19
CA GLY A 92 11.15 25.75 -24.35
C GLY A 92 10.83 26.06 -22.88
N SER A 93 11.58 26.96 -22.25
CA SER A 93 11.33 27.38 -20.86
C SER A 93 9.95 28.06 -20.70
N GLN A 94 9.58 28.94 -21.63
CA GLN A 94 8.28 29.62 -21.61
C GLN A 94 7.12 28.66 -21.94
N LEU A 95 7.34 27.73 -22.88
CA LEU A 95 6.38 26.70 -23.27
C LEU A 95 6.05 25.78 -22.09
N ALA A 96 7.05 25.37 -21.31
CA ALA A 96 6.86 24.52 -20.14
C ALA A 96 6.03 25.20 -19.03
N ARG A 97 6.11 26.52 -18.92
CA ARG A 97 5.43 27.32 -17.87
C ARG A 97 4.03 27.80 -18.25
N HIS A 98 3.56 27.49 -19.44
CA HIS A 98 2.26 27.94 -19.91
C HIS A 98 1.21 26.81 -19.86
N THR A 99 0.02 27.12 -19.37
CA THR A 99 -1.04 26.16 -18.96
C THR A 99 -1.45 25.15 -20.03
N LEU A 100 -1.47 25.57 -21.31
CA LEU A 100 -1.85 24.71 -22.42
C LEU A 100 -0.62 23.96 -22.93
N THR A 101 0.45 24.69 -23.23
CA THR A 101 1.64 24.16 -23.90
C THR A 101 2.40 23.19 -23.02
N SER A 102 2.36 23.33 -21.69
CA SER A 102 2.97 22.38 -20.75
C SER A 102 2.41 20.98 -20.94
N LYS A 103 1.09 20.84 -21.10
CA LYS A 103 0.41 19.55 -21.33
C LYS A 103 0.78 18.94 -22.68
N VAL A 104 0.93 19.78 -23.69
CA VAL A 104 1.42 19.34 -25.00
C VAL A 104 2.85 18.84 -24.87
N PHE A 105 3.68 19.57 -24.12
CA PHE A 105 5.06 19.21 -23.83
C PHE A 105 5.16 17.84 -23.13
N GLU A 106 4.36 17.61 -22.09
CA GLU A 106 4.27 16.33 -21.38
C GLU A 106 3.86 15.16 -22.30
N ARG A 107 3.08 15.41 -23.36
CA ARG A 107 2.73 14.39 -24.37
C ARG A 107 3.83 14.14 -25.40
N ILE A 108 4.65 15.14 -25.68
CA ILE A 108 5.76 15.01 -26.65
C ILE A 108 6.98 14.35 -26.01
N ILE A 109 7.27 14.61 -24.74
CA ILE A 109 8.46 14.08 -24.06
C ILE A 109 8.61 12.54 -24.20
N PRO A 110 7.56 11.71 -23.99
CA PRO A 110 7.66 10.26 -24.14
C PRO A 110 8.09 9.77 -25.52
N ILE A 111 7.92 10.61 -26.55
CA ILE A 111 8.16 10.26 -27.95
C ILE A 111 9.43 10.92 -28.50
N MET A 112 10.20 11.63 -27.66
CA MET A 112 11.44 12.30 -28.04
C MET A 112 12.64 11.36 -28.19
N THR A 113 13.53 11.67 -29.14
CA THR A 113 14.82 11.00 -29.33
C THR A 113 15.83 11.35 -28.22
N ASN A 114 16.97 10.64 -28.15
CA ASN A 114 18.04 10.93 -27.17
C ASN A 114 18.58 12.37 -27.34
N ASP A 115 18.77 12.81 -28.58
CA ASP A 115 19.24 14.16 -28.91
C ASP A 115 18.25 15.24 -28.49
N GLN A 116 16.96 15.01 -28.69
CA GLN A 116 15.90 15.93 -28.27
C GLN A 116 15.81 16.02 -26.75
N PHE A 117 15.96 14.90 -26.04
CA PHE A 117 16.05 14.92 -24.57
C PHE A 117 17.23 15.77 -24.09
N LYS A 118 18.40 15.60 -24.70
CA LYS A 118 19.60 16.40 -24.39
C LYS A 118 19.44 17.88 -24.70
N MET A 119 18.80 18.22 -25.82
CA MET A 119 18.43 19.58 -26.17
C MET A 119 17.54 20.21 -25.08
N VAL A 120 16.45 19.54 -24.69
CA VAL A 120 15.53 20.04 -23.65
C VAL A 120 16.25 20.26 -22.32
N VAL A 121 17.11 19.33 -21.89
CA VAL A 121 17.89 19.49 -20.64
C VAL A 121 18.84 20.69 -20.72
N ASN A 122 19.45 20.96 -21.87
CA ASN A 122 20.31 22.13 -22.05
C ASN A 122 19.51 23.44 -21.98
N ILE A 123 18.32 23.51 -22.58
CA ILE A 123 17.44 24.68 -22.53
C ILE A 123 16.98 24.95 -21.09
N PHE A 124 16.63 23.89 -20.35
CA PHE A 124 16.11 24.02 -18.99
C PHE A 124 17.18 24.40 -17.98
N LYS A 125 18.46 24.21 -18.30
CA LYS A 125 19.58 24.35 -17.36
C LYS A 125 19.62 25.72 -16.67
N ASP A 126 19.38 26.80 -17.41
CA ASP A 126 19.53 28.17 -16.90
C ASP A 126 18.29 28.66 -16.13
N ASP A 127 17.12 28.09 -16.41
CA ASP A 127 15.84 28.42 -15.75
C ASP A 127 15.34 27.30 -14.81
N ILE A 128 16.19 26.32 -14.47
CA ILE A 128 15.78 25.09 -13.79
C ILE A 128 15.05 25.36 -12.47
N GLU A 129 15.44 26.40 -11.73
CA GLU A 129 14.78 26.80 -10.48
C GLU A 129 13.34 27.24 -10.72
N LYS A 130 13.13 28.12 -11.72
CA LYS A 130 11.79 28.59 -12.11
C LYS A 130 10.94 27.44 -12.61
N LEU A 131 11.53 26.51 -13.36
CA LEU A 131 10.80 25.36 -13.90
C LEU A 131 10.36 24.38 -12.81
N CYS A 132 11.23 24.09 -11.85
CA CYS A 132 10.92 23.18 -10.75
C CYS A 132 9.89 23.75 -9.75
N THR A 133 9.77 25.08 -9.65
CA THR A 133 8.85 25.78 -8.72
C THR A 133 7.58 26.31 -9.39
N ASP A 134 7.42 26.08 -10.69
CA ASP A 134 6.25 26.52 -11.46
C ASP A 134 5.17 25.44 -11.52
N ARG A 135 3.92 25.84 -11.30
CA ARG A 135 2.74 24.96 -11.22
C ARG A 135 2.46 24.10 -12.45
N PHE A 136 3.05 24.43 -13.59
CA PHE A 136 2.93 23.68 -14.83
C PHE A 136 4.26 23.05 -15.22
N ALA A 137 5.35 23.82 -15.18
CA ALA A 137 6.64 23.33 -15.63
C ALA A 137 7.22 22.24 -14.73
N SER A 138 6.85 22.18 -13.44
CA SER A 138 7.29 21.10 -12.55
C SER A 138 6.86 19.74 -13.08
N HIS A 139 5.64 19.64 -13.61
CA HIS A 139 5.13 18.41 -14.23
C HIS A 139 5.83 18.06 -15.53
N VAL A 140 6.26 19.07 -16.30
CA VAL A 140 7.11 18.87 -17.48
C VAL A 140 8.46 18.28 -17.06
N VAL A 141 9.09 18.80 -16.00
CA VAL A 141 10.36 18.27 -15.45
C VAL A 141 10.17 16.86 -14.90
N GLU A 142 9.09 16.58 -14.17
CA GLU A 142 8.77 15.23 -13.70
C GLU A 142 8.59 14.25 -14.86
N THR A 143 7.82 14.64 -15.89
CA THR A 143 7.59 13.82 -17.10
C THR A 143 8.87 13.59 -17.87
N LEU A 144 9.74 14.60 -17.96
CA LEU A 144 11.09 14.50 -18.53
C LEU A 144 11.92 13.43 -17.82
N CYS A 145 11.81 13.37 -16.49
CA CYS A 145 12.51 12.36 -15.72
C CYS A 145 11.92 10.96 -15.90
N TRP A 146 10.60 10.82 -15.73
CA TRP A 146 9.92 9.51 -15.81
C TRP A 146 9.99 8.87 -17.20
N SER A 147 9.85 9.66 -18.26
CA SER A 147 9.87 9.15 -19.64
C SER A 147 11.22 8.59 -20.06
N ASN A 148 12.29 8.99 -19.37
CA ASN A 148 13.65 8.52 -19.65
C ASN A 148 14.11 7.43 -18.68
N LYS A 149 13.27 7.02 -17.72
CA LYS A 149 13.57 5.97 -16.74
C LYS A 149 14.02 4.66 -17.40
N ASP A 150 13.30 4.20 -18.42
CA ASP A 150 13.56 2.91 -19.07
C ASP A 150 14.71 2.98 -20.10
N ARG A 151 15.29 4.17 -20.30
CA ARG A 151 16.39 4.44 -21.25
C ARG A 151 17.71 4.76 -20.54
N LEU A 152 17.78 4.59 -19.23
CA LEU A 152 18.95 4.97 -18.42
C LEU A 152 20.20 4.12 -18.67
N GLU A 153 20.08 2.98 -19.37
CA GLU A 153 21.22 2.15 -19.80
C GLU A 153 22.02 2.78 -20.95
N ASP A 154 21.40 3.65 -21.74
CA ASP A 154 22.06 4.38 -22.80
C ASP A 154 23.03 5.42 -22.21
N ALA A 155 24.30 5.38 -22.65
CA ALA A 155 25.36 6.20 -22.08
C ALA A 155 25.12 7.72 -22.25
N GLU A 156 24.49 8.13 -23.36
CA GLU A 156 24.19 9.53 -23.62
C GLU A 156 23.01 10.02 -22.79
N VAL A 157 21.94 9.21 -22.70
CA VAL A 157 20.79 9.49 -21.82
C VAL A 157 21.24 9.56 -20.37
N GLN A 158 22.06 8.59 -19.92
CA GLN A 158 22.61 8.56 -18.56
C GLN A 158 23.43 9.82 -18.24
N SER A 159 24.30 10.24 -19.16
CA SER A 159 25.13 11.45 -19.00
C SER A 159 24.27 12.71 -18.93
N THR A 160 23.26 12.81 -19.78
CA THR A 160 22.32 13.93 -19.83
C THR A 160 21.46 14.00 -18.57
N PHE A 161 20.89 12.88 -18.14
CA PHE A 161 20.11 12.79 -16.91
C PHE A 161 20.95 13.15 -15.67
N TYR A 162 22.21 12.71 -15.62
CA TYR A 162 23.13 13.08 -14.55
C TYR A 162 23.38 14.60 -14.49
N LYS A 163 23.48 15.29 -15.64
CA LYS A 163 23.60 16.76 -15.69
C LYS A 163 22.35 17.44 -15.16
N LEU A 164 21.16 16.96 -15.52
CA LEU A 164 19.89 17.45 -14.99
C LEU A 164 19.84 17.29 -13.46
N CYS A 165 20.13 16.10 -12.95
CA CYS A 165 20.22 15.82 -11.51
C CYS A 165 21.21 16.74 -10.80
N LYS A 166 22.37 17.03 -11.41
CA LYS A 166 23.36 17.96 -10.85
C LYS A 166 22.80 19.39 -10.72
N CYS A 167 21.97 19.84 -11.66
CA CYS A 167 21.36 21.17 -11.61
C CYS A 167 20.30 21.23 -10.51
N ILE A 168 19.37 20.25 -10.48
CA ILE A 168 18.32 20.16 -9.47
C ILE A 168 18.91 20.03 -8.05
N ARG A 169 19.98 19.25 -7.90
CA ARG A 169 20.63 19.02 -6.60
C ARG A 169 21.14 20.29 -5.94
N LYS A 170 21.61 21.29 -6.70
CA LYS A 170 22.06 22.56 -6.15
C LYS A 170 20.94 23.35 -5.45
N LEU A 171 19.70 23.07 -5.82
CA LEU A 171 18.51 23.75 -5.34
C LEU A 171 17.75 22.92 -4.28
N THR A 172 18.32 21.80 -3.82
CA THR A 172 17.61 20.84 -2.96
C THR A 172 16.99 21.50 -1.73
N SER A 173 17.76 22.31 -0.98
CA SER A 173 17.26 22.94 0.26
C SER A 173 16.03 23.84 0.02
N THR A 174 15.98 24.53 -1.12
CA THR A 174 14.81 25.33 -1.52
C THR A 174 13.66 24.45 -2.02
N LEU A 175 13.95 23.50 -2.92
CA LEU A 175 12.92 22.70 -3.60
C LEU A 175 12.18 21.76 -2.67
N ILE A 176 12.81 21.20 -1.62
CA ILE A 176 12.10 20.30 -0.69
C ILE A 176 10.98 21.01 0.09
N ARG A 177 11.08 22.34 0.25
CA ARG A 177 10.09 23.17 0.93
C ARG A 177 9.03 23.72 -0.04
N ASP A 178 9.27 23.64 -1.34
CA ASP A 178 8.36 24.17 -2.35
C ASP A 178 7.19 23.22 -2.67
N VAL A 179 6.04 23.81 -3.00
CA VAL A 179 4.80 23.08 -3.30
C VAL A 179 4.91 22.22 -4.56
N TYR A 180 5.73 22.63 -5.52
CA TYR A 180 5.94 21.91 -6.78
C TYR A 180 7.32 21.24 -6.81
N GLY A 181 8.35 21.94 -6.31
CA GLY A 181 9.73 21.48 -6.26
C GLY A 181 9.91 20.18 -5.46
N SER A 182 9.11 19.98 -4.40
CA SER A 182 9.17 18.76 -3.59
C SER A 182 8.78 17.52 -4.41
N HIS A 183 7.85 17.64 -5.35
CA HIS A 183 7.49 16.57 -6.28
C HIS A 183 8.62 16.27 -7.28
N VAL A 184 9.33 17.30 -7.73
CA VAL A 184 10.53 17.12 -8.57
C VAL A 184 11.63 16.40 -7.80
N ILE A 185 11.90 16.79 -6.55
CA ILE A 185 12.88 16.09 -5.69
C ILE A 185 12.47 14.62 -5.48
N ASN A 186 11.20 14.36 -5.18
CA ASN A 186 10.69 12.98 -5.07
C ASN A 186 10.94 12.17 -6.34
N THR A 187 10.71 12.76 -7.50
CA THR A 187 10.90 12.09 -8.79
C THR A 187 12.38 11.74 -9.02
N VAL A 188 13.30 12.68 -8.83
CA VAL A 188 14.74 12.40 -9.04
C VAL A 188 15.31 11.44 -7.99
N VAL A 189 14.85 11.50 -6.74
CA VAL A 189 15.25 10.58 -5.66
C VAL A 189 14.80 9.15 -5.97
N GLN A 190 13.53 8.98 -6.39
CA GLN A 190 12.99 7.68 -6.81
C GLN A 190 13.75 7.09 -8.01
N ILE A 191 14.01 7.92 -9.03
CA ILE A 191 14.66 7.44 -10.26
C ILE A 191 16.14 7.12 -10.01
N CYS A 192 16.88 7.99 -9.33
CA CYS A 192 18.29 7.75 -9.02
C CYS A 192 18.47 6.57 -8.03
N GLY A 193 17.47 6.33 -7.18
CA GLY A 193 17.46 5.21 -6.24
C GLY A 193 16.92 3.91 -6.82
N GLY A 194 16.26 3.91 -7.97
CA GLY A 194 15.72 2.70 -8.57
C GLY A 194 14.47 2.17 -7.88
N VAL A 195 13.68 3.04 -7.24
CA VAL A 195 12.48 2.65 -6.49
C VAL A 195 11.34 3.59 -6.81
N VAL A 196 10.21 3.05 -7.26
CA VAL A 196 8.96 3.80 -7.43
C VAL A 196 8.12 3.63 -6.17
N ALA A 197 7.86 4.74 -5.48
CA ALA A 197 7.08 4.77 -4.25
C ALA A 197 5.57 4.75 -4.56
N PRO A 198 4.74 4.20 -3.65
CA PRO A 198 3.28 4.24 -3.80
C PRO A 198 2.72 5.66 -3.87
N GLU A 199 1.70 5.87 -4.73
CA GLU A 199 1.03 7.17 -4.87
C GLU A 199 0.44 7.72 -3.57
N VAL A 200 0.13 6.86 -2.61
CA VAL A 200 -0.41 7.25 -1.30
C VAL A 200 0.53 8.20 -0.55
N ILE A 201 1.84 8.04 -0.79
CA ILE A 201 2.91 8.80 -0.12
C ILE A 201 3.29 10.02 -0.96
N THR A 202 3.35 9.86 -2.28
CA THR A 202 3.80 10.93 -3.19
C THR A 202 2.71 11.92 -3.58
N ARG A 203 1.43 11.60 -3.35
CA ARG A 203 0.29 12.44 -3.75
C ARG A 203 -0.74 12.62 -2.63
N SER A 204 -1.23 13.86 -2.53
CA SER A 204 -2.32 14.21 -1.61
C SER A 204 -3.59 13.42 -1.91
N ARG A 205 -4.41 13.22 -0.87
CA ARG A 205 -5.69 12.50 -1.01
C ARG A 205 -6.62 13.15 -2.05
N ALA A 206 -6.70 14.47 -2.06
CA ALA A 206 -7.52 15.23 -3.02
C ALA A 206 -7.10 14.97 -4.47
N CYS A 207 -5.78 14.94 -4.73
CA CYS A 207 -5.23 14.63 -6.06
C CYS A 207 -5.53 13.17 -6.48
N ARG A 208 -5.43 12.22 -5.54
CA ARG A 208 -5.78 10.82 -5.81
C ARG A 208 -7.27 10.65 -6.12
N GLU A 209 -8.15 11.36 -5.44
CA GLU A 209 -9.61 11.30 -5.67
C GLU A 209 -10.02 11.98 -6.98
N SER A 210 -9.40 13.10 -7.37
CA SER A 210 -9.66 13.74 -8.66
C SER A 210 -9.18 12.86 -9.83
N ASN A 211 -7.99 12.26 -9.72
CA ASN A 211 -7.46 11.34 -10.73
C ASN A 211 -8.32 10.08 -10.86
N LYS A 212 -8.86 9.55 -9.75
CA LYS A 212 -9.83 8.44 -9.81
C LYS A 212 -11.09 8.82 -10.59
N LYS A 213 -11.64 10.03 -10.38
CA LYS A 213 -12.81 10.52 -11.14
C LYS A 213 -12.49 10.72 -12.62
N ALA A 214 -11.29 11.20 -12.95
CA ALA A 214 -10.83 11.35 -14.33
C ALA A 214 -10.57 10.00 -15.03
N ALA A 215 -10.03 9.02 -14.29
CA ALA A 215 -9.80 7.66 -14.76
C ALA A 215 -11.11 6.91 -15.01
N VAL A 216 -12.16 7.11 -14.21
CA VAL A 216 -13.49 6.53 -14.47
C VAL A 216 -14.10 6.98 -15.80
N ASN A 217 -13.72 8.18 -16.29
CA ASN A 217 -14.16 8.70 -17.60
C ASN A 217 -13.36 8.16 -18.79
N LYS A 218 -12.21 7.50 -18.56
CA LYS A 218 -11.49 6.74 -19.59
C LYS A 218 -11.80 5.25 -19.35
N ARG A 219 -12.37 4.56 -20.34
CA ARG A 219 -12.82 3.15 -20.21
C ARG A 219 -11.68 2.12 -20.07
N ASP A 220 -10.58 2.46 -19.42
CA ASP A 220 -9.53 1.51 -19.07
C ASP A 220 -9.86 0.85 -17.72
N LEU A 221 -10.66 -0.21 -17.82
CA LEU A 221 -10.88 -1.21 -16.76
C LEU A 221 -9.63 -2.08 -16.56
N GLN A 222 -8.45 -1.49 -16.44
CA GLN A 222 -7.34 -2.14 -15.77
C GLN A 222 -7.43 -1.78 -14.29
N GLY A 223 -7.78 -2.78 -13.48
CA GLY A 223 -8.18 -2.62 -12.09
C GLY A 223 -7.23 -1.71 -11.30
N ASN A 224 -7.84 -0.94 -10.39
CA ASN A 224 -7.20 -0.23 -9.29
C ASN A 224 -6.27 -1.18 -8.51
N LYS A 225 -5.07 -1.44 -9.04
CA LYS A 225 -3.94 -1.83 -8.21
C LYS A 225 -3.48 -0.54 -7.58
N HIS A 226 -3.59 -0.46 -6.25
CA HIS A 226 -2.68 0.42 -5.51
C HIS A 226 -1.30 0.20 -6.13
N GLN A 227 -0.67 1.26 -6.67
CA GLN A 227 0.62 1.13 -7.33
C GLN A 227 1.60 0.65 -6.26
N GLU A 228 1.89 -0.64 -6.25
CA GLU A 228 2.77 -1.28 -5.28
C GLU A 228 4.19 -0.74 -5.47
N LEU A 229 4.97 -0.74 -4.38
CA LEU A 229 6.38 -0.38 -4.44
C LEU A 229 7.08 -1.25 -5.49
N SER A 230 7.74 -0.63 -6.46
CA SER A 230 8.48 -1.33 -7.50
C SER A 230 9.95 -0.93 -7.47
N VAL A 231 10.83 -1.90 -7.71
CA VAL A 231 12.29 -1.72 -7.73
C VAL A 231 12.78 -2.02 -9.14
N PHE A 232 13.76 -1.25 -9.61
CA PHE A 232 14.40 -1.43 -10.91
C PHE A 232 15.89 -1.12 -10.84
N ASP A 233 16.65 -1.67 -11.78
CA ASP A 233 18.09 -1.48 -11.82
C ASP A 233 18.48 -0.09 -12.31
N VAL A 234 19.55 0.44 -11.71
CA VAL A 234 20.02 1.80 -11.97
C VAL A 234 21.55 1.79 -12.16
N PRO A 235 22.07 2.49 -13.19
CA PRO A 235 23.50 2.63 -13.40
C PRO A 235 24.26 3.20 -12.20
N LYS A 236 25.54 2.82 -12.05
CA LYS A 236 26.41 3.25 -10.94
C LYS A 236 26.49 4.77 -10.77
N VAL A 237 26.48 5.52 -11.89
CA VAL A 237 26.55 6.98 -11.89
C VAL A 237 25.31 7.60 -11.23
N LEU A 238 24.13 7.00 -11.44
CA LEU A 238 22.89 7.49 -10.85
C LEU A 238 22.73 7.05 -9.39
N LYS A 239 23.22 5.86 -9.01
CA LYS A 239 23.39 5.50 -7.59
C LYS A 239 24.26 6.51 -6.84
N LYS A 240 25.35 6.98 -7.48
CA LYS A 240 26.19 8.06 -6.95
C LYS A 240 25.42 9.40 -6.87
N SER A 241 24.60 9.71 -7.87
CA SER A 241 23.70 10.87 -7.85
C SER A 241 22.70 10.81 -6.68
N PHE A 242 22.11 9.64 -6.42
CA PHE A 242 21.23 9.40 -5.27
C PHE A 242 21.96 9.68 -3.95
N THR A 243 23.16 9.16 -3.75
CA THR A 243 23.97 9.46 -2.56
C THR A 243 24.23 10.95 -2.38
N TYR A 244 24.39 11.71 -3.46
CA TYR A 244 24.54 13.15 -3.37
C TYR A 244 23.24 13.88 -3.00
N PHE A 245 22.08 13.43 -3.47
CA PHE A 245 20.79 13.96 -3.01
C PHE A 245 20.55 13.61 -1.55
N PHE A 246 20.85 12.36 -1.16
CA PHE A 246 20.77 11.92 0.23
C PHE A 246 21.54 12.87 1.15
N LYS A 247 22.82 13.13 0.85
CA LYS A 247 23.63 14.09 1.61
C LYS A 247 23.04 15.49 1.63
N ALA A 248 22.66 16.02 0.47
CA ALA A 248 22.07 17.36 0.37
C ALA A 248 20.79 17.53 1.21
N ILE A 249 20.01 16.46 1.39
CA ILE A 249 18.81 16.46 2.24
C ILE A 249 19.19 16.29 3.71
N THR A 250 20.08 15.35 4.05
CA THR A 250 20.45 15.06 5.46
C THR A 250 21.33 16.12 6.11
N GLU A 251 22.08 16.88 5.29
CA GLU A 251 22.96 17.96 5.72
C GLU A 251 22.26 19.35 5.67
N ASP A 252 20.92 19.39 5.51
CA ASP A 252 20.16 20.64 5.59
C ASP A 252 20.26 21.27 6.98
N ASP A 253 20.65 22.56 7.04
CA ASP A 253 20.89 23.29 8.29
C ASP A 253 19.66 23.28 9.22
N ASN A 254 18.45 23.28 8.63
CA ASN A 254 17.17 23.31 9.33
C ASN A 254 16.44 21.96 9.23
N PHE A 255 17.16 20.83 9.20
CA PHE A 255 16.57 19.49 9.05
C PHE A 255 15.40 19.20 10.00
N GLY A 256 15.44 19.73 11.24
CA GLY A 256 14.36 19.54 12.22
C GLY A 256 13.01 20.11 11.77
N GLU A 257 13.01 21.21 11.02
CA GLU A 257 11.80 21.81 10.44
C GLU A 257 11.14 20.86 9.43
N LEU A 258 11.94 20.11 8.68
CA LEU A 258 11.47 19.22 7.60
C LEU A 258 10.56 18.10 8.11
N LEU A 259 10.69 17.73 9.39
CA LEU A 259 9.97 16.60 9.98
C LEU A 259 8.46 16.80 9.97
N CYS A 260 8.00 18.03 10.24
CA CYS A 260 6.58 18.40 10.25
C CYS A 260 6.20 19.29 9.05
N HIS A 261 7.15 19.61 8.16
CA HIS A 261 6.87 20.43 7.00
C HIS A 261 6.03 19.66 5.96
N ARG A 262 4.87 20.19 5.60
CA ARG A 262 3.88 19.51 4.73
C ARG A 262 4.44 19.04 3.38
N MET A 263 5.38 19.78 2.79
CA MET A 263 5.99 19.41 1.50
C MET A 263 7.23 18.53 1.67
N ALA A 264 8.00 18.71 2.76
CA ALA A 264 9.31 18.08 2.90
C ALA A 264 9.21 16.71 3.57
N SER A 265 8.28 16.52 4.52
CA SER A 265 8.06 15.22 5.17
C SER A 265 7.75 14.10 4.18
N PRO A 266 6.88 14.26 3.16
CA PRO A 266 6.72 13.27 2.10
C PRO A 266 8.02 12.93 1.36
N VAL A 267 8.92 13.91 1.16
CA VAL A 267 10.25 13.68 0.58
C VAL A 267 11.10 12.80 1.47
N LEU A 268 11.07 13.03 2.79
CA LEU A 268 11.76 12.18 3.76
C LEU A 268 11.17 10.76 3.81
N GLN A 269 9.85 10.60 3.69
CA GLN A 269 9.20 9.29 3.61
C GLN A 269 9.63 8.52 2.34
N VAL A 270 9.70 9.19 1.20
CA VAL A 270 10.25 8.60 -0.04
C VAL A 270 11.72 8.24 0.14
N LEU A 271 12.52 9.10 0.76
CA LEU A 271 13.94 8.84 1.01
C LEU A 271 14.14 7.60 1.92
N LEU A 272 13.32 7.42 2.96
CA LEU A 272 13.31 6.22 3.82
C LEU A 272 12.95 4.96 3.02
N LEU A 273 11.92 5.01 2.18
CA LEU A 273 11.54 3.87 1.36
C LEU A 273 12.62 3.49 0.36
N VAL A 274 13.20 4.47 -0.33
CA VAL A 274 14.25 4.24 -1.31
C VAL A 274 15.50 3.67 -0.63
N THR A 275 15.94 4.26 0.49
CA THR A 275 17.10 3.74 1.26
C THR A 275 16.86 2.34 1.78
N SER A 276 15.63 2.00 2.19
CA SER A 276 15.29 0.64 2.65
C SER A 276 15.48 -0.47 1.62
N LYS A 277 15.51 -0.11 0.32
CA LYS A 277 15.74 -1.06 -0.79
C LYS A 277 17.11 -0.97 -1.42
N THR A 278 17.86 0.12 -1.14
CA THR A 278 19.10 0.43 -1.84
C THR A 278 20.33 0.37 -0.95
N ASN A 279 20.25 0.91 0.26
CA ASN A 279 21.40 1.05 1.15
C ASN A 279 20.97 1.09 2.63
N THR A 280 21.24 -0.02 3.34
CA THR A 280 20.93 -0.19 4.76
C THR A 280 21.68 0.79 5.67
N GLU A 281 22.91 1.18 5.31
CA GLU A 281 23.70 2.15 6.09
C GLU A 281 23.07 3.54 6.02
N GLN A 282 22.68 3.99 4.82
CA GLN A 282 21.96 5.26 4.63
C GLN A 282 20.61 5.25 5.32
N LEU A 283 19.87 4.14 5.28
CA LEU A 283 18.64 3.98 6.04
C LEU A 283 18.88 4.16 7.54
N HIS A 284 19.94 3.55 8.08
CA HIS A 284 20.29 3.66 9.49
C HIS A 284 20.63 5.11 9.88
N ILE A 285 21.47 5.79 9.11
CA ILE A 285 21.83 7.20 9.32
C ILE A 285 20.57 8.08 9.31
N LEU A 286 19.71 7.93 8.32
CA LEU A 286 18.48 8.72 8.19
C LEU A 286 17.51 8.45 9.35
N SER A 287 17.32 7.19 9.72
CA SER A 287 16.44 6.79 10.83
C SER A 287 16.92 7.37 12.16
N GLN A 288 18.24 7.33 12.42
CA GLN A 288 18.83 7.93 13.61
C GLN A 288 18.73 9.47 13.59
N LEU A 289 18.96 10.10 12.44
CA LEU A 289 18.85 11.55 12.30
C LEU A 289 17.42 12.02 12.57
N ILE A 290 16.41 11.39 11.96
CA ILE A 290 15.02 11.79 12.20
C ILE A 290 14.63 11.52 13.66
N ALA A 291 14.97 10.36 14.21
CA ALA A 291 14.63 10.05 15.59
C ALA A 291 15.29 11.01 16.59
N SER A 292 16.57 11.35 16.39
CA SER A 292 17.25 12.34 17.25
C SER A 292 16.62 13.74 17.15
N ARG A 293 16.31 14.21 15.94
CA ARG A 293 15.71 15.53 15.71
C ARG A 293 14.24 15.60 16.14
N SER A 294 13.53 14.48 16.12
CA SER A 294 12.17 14.35 16.67
C SER A 294 12.11 14.34 18.20
N GLN A 295 13.27 14.25 18.87
CA GLN A 295 13.39 14.13 20.32
C GLN A 295 12.65 12.91 20.92
N ILE A 296 12.35 11.90 20.09
CA ILE A 296 11.61 10.69 20.52
C ILE A 296 12.38 9.86 21.55
N PHE A 297 13.71 9.97 21.55
CA PHE A 297 14.60 9.35 22.55
C PHE A 297 14.96 10.28 23.71
N SER A 298 14.54 11.54 23.68
CA SER A 298 14.87 12.55 24.69
C SER A 298 13.86 12.60 25.83
N LEU A 299 12.92 11.66 25.87
CA LEU A 299 12.04 11.44 27.00
C LEU A 299 12.90 11.07 28.20
N LYS A 300 13.27 12.08 29.00
CA LYS A 300 13.92 11.92 30.29
C LYS A 300 12.89 11.34 31.23
N ILE A 301 12.83 10.02 31.28
CA ILE A 301 12.05 9.34 32.29
C ILE A 301 13.02 9.11 33.43
N GLU A 302 12.84 9.89 34.49
CA GLU A 302 13.61 9.69 35.71
C GLU A 302 13.36 8.27 36.22
N ASP A 303 14.40 7.64 36.76
CA ASP A 303 14.38 6.23 37.14
C ASP A 303 13.25 5.89 38.13
N GLU A 304 12.79 6.88 38.90
CA GLU A 304 11.69 6.80 39.89
C GLU A 304 10.27 6.95 39.29
N GLU A 305 10.12 7.54 38.10
CA GLU A 305 8.82 7.68 37.40
C GLU A 305 8.54 6.52 36.44
N ARG A 306 9.51 5.62 36.21
CA ARG A 306 9.36 4.44 35.34
C ARG A 306 8.22 3.50 35.76
N ASP A 307 7.87 3.50 37.04
CA ASP A 307 6.85 2.62 37.62
C ASP A 307 5.46 3.28 37.72
N LYS A 308 5.34 4.60 37.50
CA LYS A 308 4.05 5.28 37.42
C LYS A 308 3.50 5.12 36.01
N GLU A 309 2.67 4.09 35.82
CA GLU A 309 1.92 3.91 34.57
C GLU A 309 0.85 5.00 34.44
N GLU A 310 1.26 6.18 33.98
CA GLU A 310 0.34 7.28 33.66
C GLU A 310 -0.20 7.13 32.24
N ILE A 311 -1.53 7.23 32.12
CA ILE A 311 -2.26 7.11 30.85
C ILE A 311 -1.94 8.29 29.90
N GLN A 312 -1.49 9.44 30.45
CA GLN A 312 -1.32 10.71 29.75
C GLN A 312 0.10 11.27 29.88
N GLN A 313 1.12 10.46 29.58
CA GLN A 313 2.49 10.99 29.44
C GLN A 313 2.57 12.00 28.29
N SER A 314 3.28 13.11 28.52
CA SER A 314 3.52 14.14 27.50
C SER A 314 4.30 13.57 26.32
N LEU A 315 3.71 13.67 25.13
CA LEU A 315 4.32 13.22 23.88
C LEU A 315 5.12 14.37 23.24
N PRO A 316 6.24 14.08 22.56
CA PRO A 316 6.93 15.08 21.76
C PRO A 316 6.02 15.63 20.63
N VAL A 317 6.42 16.78 20.07
CA VAL A 317 5.63 17.46 19.03
C VAL A 317 5.50 16.62 17.76
N VAL A 318 6.56 15.92 17.34
CA VAL A 318 6.55 15.19 16.06
C VAL A 318 5.55 14.01 16.06
N PRO A 319 5.45 13.16 17.09
CA PRO A 319 4.40 12.14 17.20
C PRO A 319 2.96 12.66 17.21
N THR A 320 2.75 13.90 17.67
CA THR A 320 1.41 14.49 17.84
C THR A 320 0.97 15.33 16.63
N ASP A 321 1.91 15.71 15.77
CA ASP A 321 1.67 16.43 14.52
C ASP A 321 1.15 15.51 13.39
N GLU A 322 0.18 15.99 12.60
CA GLU A 322 -0.44 15.21 11.50
C GLU A 322 0.55 14.82 10.40
N VAL A 323 1.58 15.63 10.15
CA VAL A 323 2.60 15.39 9.12
C VAL A 323 3.76 14.59 9.70
N GLY A 324 4.22 14.97 10.89
CA GLY A 324 5.31 14.32 11.61
C GLY A 324 4.99 12.88 12.02
N SER A 325 3.75 12.59 12.41
CA SER A 325 3.31 11.25 12.76
C SER A 325 3.42 10.27 11.59
N HIS A 326 3.00 10.68 10.39
CA HIS A 326 3.17 9.88 9.16
C HIS A 326 4.64 9.61 8.83
N LEU A 327 5.54 10.57 9.10
CA LEU A 327 6.98 10.34 8.95
C LEU A 327 7.50 9.29 9.95
N LEU A 328 7.06 9.37 11.21
CA LEU A 328 7.42 8.37 12.22
C LEU A 328 6.83 6.98 11.91
N GLU A 329 5.63 6.90 11.35
CA GLU A 329 5.09 5.64 10.81
C GLU A 329 6.01 5.06 9.74
N ALA A 330 6.44 5.88 8.76
CA ALA A 330 7.34 5.44 7.70
C ALA A 330 8.70 4.96 8.25
N ILE A 331 9.23 5.61 9.29
CA ILE A 331 10.44 5.17 9.99
C ILE A 331 10.23 3.79 10.61
N VAL A 332 9.12 3.59 11.31
CA VAL A 332 8.80 2.30 11.92
C VAL A 332 8.61 1.22 10.86
N GLU A 333 7.93 1.50 9.75
CA GLU A 333 7.69 0.53 8.68
C GLU A 333 8.98 0.13 7.94
N THR A 334 9.93 1.06 7.80
CA THR A 334 11.22 0.83 7.12
C THR A 334 12.33 0.33 8.05
N ALA A 335 12.18 0.51 9.36
CA ALA A 335 13.20 0.13 10.35
C ALA A 335 13.62 -1.35 10.27
N ASN A 336 14.91 -1.56 10.51
CA ASN A 336 15.47 -2.89 10.75
C ASN A 336 15.17 -3.35 12.19
N GLU A 337 15.44 -4.62 12.50
CA GLU A 337 15.13 -5.16 13.83
C GLU A 337 15.89 -4.44 14.94
N GLU A 338 17.17 -4.12 14.76
CA GLU A 338 17.97 -3.40 15.76
C GLU A 338 17.38 -2.03 16.12
N PHE A 339 16.91 -1.28 15.13
CA PHE A 339 16.32 0.04 15.35
C PHE A 339 14.92 -0.06 15.97
N LEU A 340 14.12 -1.06 15.59
CA LEU A 340 12.83 -1.33 16.23
C LEU A 340 13.03 -1.68 17.71
N ASP A 341 14.03 -2.48 18.03
CA ASP A 341 14.39 -2.83 19.40
C ASP A 341 14.78 -1.57 20.20
N LYS A 342 15.55 -0.67 19.59
CA LYS A 342 15.90 0.63 20.19
C LYS A 342 14.67 1.50 20.42
N LEU A 343 13.74 1.56 19.47
CA LEU A 343 12.46 2.29 19.62
C LEU A 343 11.61 1.69 20.75
N ALA A 344 11.50 0.37 20.80
CA ALA A 344 10.75 -0.34 21.83
C ALA A 344 11.33 -0.04 23.21
N THR A 345 12.62 -0.28 23.40
CA THR A 345 13.29 -0.20 24.71
C THR A 345 13.46 1.23 25.22
N LYS A 346 13.80 2.19 24.36
CA LYS A 346 14.10 3.57 24.76
C LYS A 346 12.91 4.52 24.73
N CYS A 347 11.81 4.15 24.07
CA CYS A 347 10.68 5.05 23.88
C CYS A 347 9.34 4.35 24.12
N PHE A 348 8.96 3.39 23.27
CA PHE A 348 7.59 2.88 23.25
C PHE A 348 7.22 2.14 24.53
N ASN A 349 8.15 1.43 25.18
CA ASN A 349 7.88 0.79 26.48
C ASN A 349 7.29 1.76 27.51
N TYR A 350 7.58 3.05 27.41
CA TYR A 350 7.10 4.05 28.34
C TYR A 350 5.81 4.73 27.86
N ILE A 351 5.81 5.25 26.64
CA ILE A 351 4.72 6.09 26.11
C ILE A 351 3.65 5.31 25.32
N PHE A 352 3.71 3.97 25.24
CA PHE A 352 2.85 3.20 24.31
C PHE A 352 1.36 3.47 24.48
N VAL A 353 0.90 3.57 25.73
CA VAL A 353 -0.52 3.80 26.04
C VAL A 353 -0.92 5.21 25.60
N SER A 354 -0.10 6.22 25.91
CA SER A 354 -0.29 7.59 25.42
C SER A 354 -0.35 7.65 23.90
N LEU A 355 0.52 6.90 23.20
CA LEU A 355 0.46 6.79 21.74
C LEU A 355 -0.89 6.22 21.30
N CYS A 356 -1.36 5.13 21.91
CA CYS A 356 -2.63 4.49 21.55
C CYS A 356 -3.85 5.38 21.80
N ILE A 357 -3.82 6.26 22.80
CA ILE A 357 -4.94 7.13 23.18
C ILE A 357 -4.91 8.46 22.43
N HIS A 358 -3.78 8.86 21.84
CA HIS A 358 -3.70 10.12 21.10
C HIS A 358 -4.35 10.05 19.71
N PRO A 359 -5.16 11.04 19.28
CA PRO A 359 -5.88 11.02 18.00
C PRO A 359 -5.01 10.90 16.75
N VAL A 360 -3.77 11.39 16.83
CA VAL A 360 -2.76 11.31 15.75
C VAL A 360 -1.73 10.20 15.99
N ALA A 361 -1.03 10.21 17.13
CA ALA A 361 0.05 9.26 17.42
C ALA A 361 -0.36 7.77 17.48
N ASN A 362 -1.65 7.44 17.56
CA ASN A 362 -2.11 6.04 17.61
C ASN A 362 -1.71 5.25 16.36
N TYR A 363 -1.57 5.91 15.20
CA TYR A 363 -1.13 5.25 13.97
C TYR A 363 0.33 4.78 14.05
N ILE A 364 1.18 5.48 14.82
CA ILE A 364 2.56 5.05 15.09
C ILE A 364 2.56 3.75 15.90
N ALA A 365 1.71 3.64 16.92
CA ALA A 365 1.56 2.41 17.70
C ALA A 365 1.05 1.24 16.82
N GLN A 366 0.10 1.52 15.92
CA GLN A 366 -0.37 0.53 14.95
C GLN A 366 0.71 0.11 13.94
N ALA A 367 1.53 1.04 13.45
CA ALA A 367 2.68 0.75 12.58
C ALA A 367 3.72 -0.14 13.29
N PHE A 368 4.01 0.15 14.55
CA PHE A 368 4.93 -0.64 15.35
C PHE A 368 4.46 -2.08 15.54
N MET A 369 3.20 -2.25 15.96
CA MET A 369 2.58 -3.58 16.12
C MET A 369 2.51 -4.37 14.81
N ARG A 370 2.33 -3.69 13.65
CA ARG A 370 2.40 -4.36 12.34
C ARG A 370 3.81 -4.88 12.03
N LYS A 371 4.85 -4.10 12.37
CA LYS A 371 6.23 -4.38 11.99
C LYS A 371 6.96 -5.35 12.91
N VAL A 372 6.73 -5.26 14.22
CA VAL A 372 7.56 -5.95 15.23
C VAL A 372 7.56 -7.48 15.06
N THR A 373 8.73 -8.11 15.12
CA THR A 373 8.92 -9.56 14.92
C THR A 373 9.34 -10.30 16.19
N LYS A 374 10.03 -9.62 17.12
CA LYS A 374 10.57 -10.23 18.33
C LYS A 374 9.55 -10.29 19.46
N LYS A 375 9.38 -11.48 20.05
CA LYS A 375 8.38 -11.76 21.08
C LYS A 375 8.67 -11.02 22.39
N ASP A 376 9.91 -11.09 22.89
CA ASP A 376 10.26 -10.66 24.25
C ASP A 376 10.00 -9.17 24.48
N GLN A 377 10.38 -8.32 23.51
CA GLN A 377 10.17 -6.87 23.60
C GLN A 377 8.70 -6.49 23.40
N THR A 378 8.01 -7.20 22.51
CA THR A 378 6.59 -6.97 22.26
C THR A 378 5.74 -7.35 23.46
N GLU A 379 6.23 -8.24 24.32
CA GLU A 379 5.47 -8.72 25.47
C GLU A 379 5.08 -7.63 26.46
N LEU A 380 6.03 -6.75 26.81
CA LEU A 380 5.77 -5.62 27.72
C LEU A 380 4.71 -4.67 27.15
N ILE A 381 4.86 -4.33 25.87
CA ILE A 381 3.95 -3.45 25.14
C ILE A 381 2.54 -4.06 25.08
N ILE A 382 2.43 -5.35 24.79
CA ILE A 382 1.15 -6.06 24.75
C ILE A 382 0.50 -6.16 26.12
N ASN A 383 1.28 -6.37 27.19
CA ASN A 383 0.74 -6.38 28.55
C ASN A 383 0.12 -5.01 28.89
N LYS A 384 0.80 -3.91 28.55
CA LYS A 384 0.28 -2.55 28.74
C LYS A 384 -0.99 -2.33 27.91
N LEU A 385 -0.99 -2.69 26.62
CA LEU A 385 -2.17 -2.60 25.77
C LEU A 385 -3.36 -3.37 26.37
N ILE A 386 -3.13 -4.59 26.87
CA ILE A 386 -4.18 -5.41 27.46
C ILE A 386 -4.76 -4.76 28.72
N LYS A 387 -3.95 -4.07 29.53
CA LYS A 387 -4.43 -3.37 30.73
C LYS A 387 -5.37 -2.20 30.40
N TYR A 388 -5.10 -1.49 29.30
CA TYR A 388 -5.80 -0.25 28.92
C TYR A 388 -6.72 -0.41 27.69
N ILE A 389 -7.24 -1.62 27.43
CA ILE A 389 -8.17 -1.84 26.30
C ILE A 389 -9.40 -0.94 26.41
N GLU A 390 -9.96 -0.78 27.61
CA GLU A 390 -11.15 0.03 27.85
C GLU A 390 -10.90 1.51 27.50
N ASP A 391 -9.79 2.08 27.98
CA ASP A 391 -9.41 3.46 27.69
C ASP A 391 -9.18 3.70 26.18
N ILE A 392 -8.52 2.76 25.50
CA ILE A 392 -8.24 2.84 24.07
C ILE A 392 -9.54 2.77 23.25
N LEU A 393 -10.49 1.91 23.65
CA LEU A 393 -11.81 1.82 23.02
C LEU A 393 -12.63 3.08 23.29
N ALA A 394 -12.61 3.61 24.51
CA ALA A 394 -13.28 4.85 24.87
C ALA A 394 -12.73 6.07 24.10
N ALA A 395 -11.43 6.09 23.81
CA ALA A 395 -10.80 7.09 22.94
C ALA A 395 -11.17 6.94 21.45
N GLY A 396 -11.89 5.87 21.06
CA GLY A 396 -12.26 5.60 19.67
C GLY A 396 -11.17 4.95 18.82
N HIS A 397 -10.03 4.58 19.41
CA HIS A 397 -8.86 4.05 18.71
C HIS A 397 -8.86 2.52 18.61
N MET A 398 -9.99 1.98 18.12
CA MET A 398 -10.24 0.53 17.97
C MET A 398 -9.15 -0.17 17.14
N GLY A 399 -8.52 0.53 16.19
CA GLY A 399 -7.41 0.02 15.38
C GLY A 399 -6.23 -0.48 16.21
N CYS A 400 -5.90 0.18 17.32
CA CYS A 400 -4.84 -0.25 18.24
C CYS A 400 -5.17 -1.61 18.85
N VAL A 401 -6.41 -1.82 19.31
CA VAL A 401 -6.85 -3.09 19.90
C VAL A 401 -6.84 -4.22 18.87
N VAL A 402 -7.30 -3.94 17.64
CA VAL A 402 -7.23 -4.90 16.51
C VAL A 402 -5.78 -5.29 16.22
N LYS A 403 -4.87 -4.32 16.15
CA LYS A 403 -3.44 -4.58 15.90
C LYS A 403 -2.75 -5.28 17.07
N GLY A 404 -3.19 -5.04 18.31
CA GLY A 404 -2.78 -5.83 19.46
C GLY A 404 -3.17 -7.30 19.31
N ALA A 405 -4.43 -7.59 18.96
CA ALA A 405 -4.90 -8.95 18.73
C ALA A 405 -4.17 -9.63 17.55
N GLU A 406 -3.97 -8.92 16.44
CA GLU A 406 -3.22 -9.39 15.29
C GLU A 406 -1.77 -9.73 15.65
N THR A 407 -1.12 -8.89 16.46
CA THR A 407 0.26 -9.10 16.93
C THR A 407 0.35 -10.34 17.83
N ILE A 408 -0.59 -10.50 18.76
CA ILE A 408 -0.69 -11.70 19.63
C ILE A 408 -0.85 -12.97 18.79
N SER A 409 -1.66 -12.91 17.73
CA SER A 409 -1.86 -14.04 16.80
C SER A 409 -0.59 -14.34 16.01
N ARG A 410 -0.03 -13.32 15.33
CA ARG A 410 1.12 -13.40 14.44
C ARG A 410 2.39 -13.88 15.16
N LEU A 411 2.64 -13.39 16.38
CA LEU A 411 3.78 -13.78 17.22
C LEU A 411 3.50 -15.00 18.11
N LYS A 412 2.32 -15.64 17.96
CA LYS A 412 1.93 -16.85 18.70
C LYS A 412 2.07 -16.69 20.23
N MET A 413 1.66 -15.56 20.78
CA MET A 413 1.73 -15.26 22.22
C MET A 413 0.59 -15.95 22.99
N ILE A 414 0.65 -17.29 23.08
CA ILE A 414 -0.42 -18.15 23.59
C ILE A 414 -0.85 -17.77 25.02
N GLU A 415 0.07 -17.31 25.86
CA GLU A 415 -0.22 -16.90 27.24
C GLU A 415 -1.08 -15.63 27.31
N LYS A 416 -0.90 -14.71 26.35
CA LYS A 416 -1.63 -13.43 26.31
C LYS A 416 -3.03 -13.54 25.72
N GLN A 417 -3.31 -14.56 24.90
CA GLN A 417 -4.61 -14.75 24.25
C GLN A 417 -5.79 -14.78 25.24
N LYS A 418 -5.68 -15.56 26.33
CA LYS A 418 -6.75 -15.68 27.33
C LYS A 418 -6.91 -14.38 28.13
N LEU A 419 -5.79 -13.71 28.44
CA LEU A 419 -5.78 -12.44 29.14
C LEU A 419 -6.42 -11.33 28.30
N PHE A 420 -6.08 -11.28 27.01
CA PHE A 420 -6.67 -10.35 26.04
C PHE A 420 -8.19 -10.50 25.95
N ILE A 421 -8.69 -11.73 25.79
CA ILE A 421 -10.15 -11.99 25.74
C ILE A 421 -10.82 -11.58 27.05
N LYS A 422 -10.20 -11.86 28.21
CA LYS A 422 -10.74 -11.46 29.51
C LYS A 422 -10.81 -9.93 29.66
N SER A 423 -9.74 -9.23 29.31
CA SER A 423 -9.69 -7.77 29.36
C SER A 423 -10.71 -7.14 28.39
N LEU A 424 -10.80 -7.65 27.16
CA LEU A 424 -11.80 -7.22 26.18
C LEU A 424 -13.24 -7.45 26.70
N SER A 425 -13.49 -8.58 27.36
CA SER A 425 -14.81 -8.85 27.96
C SER A 425 -15.13 -7.88 29.09
N SER A 426 -14.11 -7.50 29.89
CA SER A 426 -14.23 -6.49 30.94
C SER A 426 -14.52 -5.11 30.36
N ALA A 427 -13.78 -4.70 29.32
CA ALA A 427 -13.95 -3.42 28.63
C ALA A 427 -15.34 -3.27 27.95
N LEU A 428 -15.96 -4.39 27.57
CA LEU A 428 -17.33 -4.43 27.05
C LEU A 428 -18.39 -4.60 28.15
N HIS A 429 -18.00 -4.49 29.43
CA HIS A 429 -18.85 -4.59 30.63
C HIS A 429 -19.68 -5.88 30.70
N ILE A 430 -19.13 -7.00 30.24
CA ILE A 430 -19.81 -8.29 30.30
C ILE A 430 -19.85 -8.77 31.77
N PRO A 431 -21.04 -9.01 32.36
CA PRO A 431 -21.14 -9.44 33.76
C PRO A 431 -20.39 -10.76 33.99
N MET A 432 -19.50 -10.77 34.99
CA MET A 432 -18.60 -11.90 35.28
C MET A 432 -19.30 -13.14 35.86
N CYS A 433 -20.60 -13.06 36.20
CA CYS A 433 -21.27 -14.04 37.08
C CYS A 433 -22.17 -15.09 36.40
N GLU A 434 -22.33 -15.12 35.07
CA GLU A 434 -23.24 -16.12 34.47
C GLU A 434 -22.58 -16.84 33.29
N SER A 435 -22.60 -18.17 33.35
CA SER A 435 -22.26 -19.06 32.23
C SER A 435 -23.03 -18.70 30.95
N GLU A 436 -24.20 -18.08 31.08
CA GLU A 436 -25.06 -17.60 30.00
C GLU A 436 -24.60 -16.31 29.33
N ASN A 437 -23.94 -15.38 30.03
CA ASN A 437 -23.54 -14.07 29.47
C ASN A 437 -22.27 -14.15 28.61
N SER A 438 -21.50 -15.25 28.76
CA SER A 438 -20.45 -15.59 27.81
C SER A 438 -20.97 -15.84 26.39
N LYS A 439 -22.28 -16.08 26.21
CA LYS A 439 -22.93 -16.30 24.90
C LYS A 439 -23.03 -15.02 24.06
N SER A 440 -23.04 -13.84 24.68
CA SER A 440 -23.21 -12.54 23.98
C SER A 440 -21.91 -11.86 23.55
N LEU A 441 -20.75 -12.45 23.85
CA LEU A 441 -19.43 -11.85 23.60
C LEU A 441 -19.22 -11.50 22.12
N VAL A 442 -19.63 -12.37 21.20
CA VAL A 442 -19.47 -12.13 19.75
C VAL A 442 -20.31 -10.96 19.27
N GLN A 443 -21.57 -10.83 19.72
CA GLN A 443 -22.40 -9.67 19.37
C GLN A 443 -21.76 -8.36 19.82
N LEU A 444 -21.22 -8.33 21.04
CA LEU A 444 -20.58 -7.13 21.60
C LEU A 444 -19.22 -6.83 20.94
N ILE A 445 -18.44 -7.85 20.56
CA ILE A 445 -17.21 -7.64 19.78
C ILE A 445 -17.54 -7.09 18.40
N LEU A 446 -18.59 -7.61 17.74
CA LEU A 446 -18.98 -7.16 16.41
C LEU A 446 -19.54 -5.75 16.41
N SER A 447 -20.26 -5.36 17.46
CA SER A 447 -20.78 -3.99 17.61
C SER A 447 -19.79 -3.01 18.20
N LEU A 448 -18.82 -3.49 18.99
CA LEU A 448 -17.96 -2.67 19.85
C LEU A 448 -18.75 -1.72 20.75
N ILE A 449 -19.90 -2.20 21.24
CA ILE A 449 -20.77 -1.52 22.19
C ILE A 449 -20.75 -2.30 23.51
N THR A 450 -20.83 -1.60 24.65
CA THR A 450 -20.87 -2.24 25.97
C THR A 450 -22.16 -3.01 26.17
N TYR A 451 -22.13 -4.02 27.05
CA TYR A 451 -23.27 -4.88 27.36
C TYR A 451 -24.52 -4.07 27.75
N ASP A 452 -24.34 -3.05 28.60
CA ASP A 452 -25.44 -2.21 29.08
C ASP A 452 -26.09 -1.42 27.94
N VAL A 453 -25.30 -0.83 27.05
CA VAL A 453 -25.84 -0.06 25.92
C VAL A 453 -26.49 -0.97 24.89
N TYR A 454 -25.99 -2.20 24.69
CA TYR A 454 -26.53 -3.11 23.70
C TYR A 454 -27.84 -3.78 24.15
N PHE A 455 -27.95 -4.18 25.42
CA PHE A 455 -29.08 -4.96 25.94
C PHE A 455 -30.02 -4.22 26.91
N LYS A 456 -29.60 -3.13 27.58
CA LYS A 456 -30.42 -2.47 28.62
C LYS A 456 -31.13 -1.18 28.16
N THR A 457 -30.95 -0.74 26.92
CA THR A 457 -31.51 0.51 26.39
C THR A 457 -33.02 0.46 26.08
N ASP A 458 -33.67 -0.71 26.07
CA ASP A 458 -35.10 -0.84 25.83
C ASP A 458 -36.00 -0.47 27.04
N ASN A 459 -35.43 -0.15 28.21
CA ASN A 459 -36.22 0.15 29.42
C ASN A 459 -36.61 1.63 29.61
N LEU A 460 -36.36 2.51 28.63
CA LEU A 460 -36.67 3.96 28.74
C LEU A 460 -37.89 4.42 27.94
N THR A 461 -38.53 3.55 27.16
CA THR A 461 -39.88 3.82 26.65
C THR A 461 -40.89 3.37 27.69
N THR A 462 -41.50 4.34 28.35
CA THR A 462 -42.62 4.17 29.27
C THR A 462 -43.77 3.44 28.58
N ASP A 463 -43.90 2.14 28.82
CA ASP A 463 -45.19 1.45 28.92
C ASP A 463 -44.99 0.24 29.82
N LYS A 464 -45.24 0.47 31.11
CA LYS A 464 -45.38 -0.60 32.11
C LYS A 464 -46.69 -1.31 31.81
N ASP A 465 -46.64 -2.36 30.99
CA ASP A 465 -47.54 -3.52 31.06
C ASP A 465 -47.22 -4.53 29.94
N SER A 466 -46.12 -5.26 30.10
CA SER A 466 -46.00 -6.62 29.55
C SER A 466 -44.89 -7.39 30.25
N LYS A 467 -45.29 -8.18 31.26
CA LYS A 467 -44.49 -9.31 31.73
C LYS A 467 -44.57 -10.43 30.68
N THR A 468 -43.74 -10.37 29.65
CA THR A 468 -43.51 -11.48 28.73
C THR A 468 -42.11 -11.39 28.16
N SER A 469 -41.24 -12.32 28.60
CA SER A 469 -40.03 -12.81 27.92
C SER A 469 -39.00 -11.77 27.48
N GLU A 470 -37.86 -11.72 28.17
CA GLU A 470 -36.63 -11.03 27.72
C GLU A 470 -36.15 -11.59 26.36
N GLU A 471 -36.71 -11.12 25.25
CA GLU A 471 -36.15 -11.39 23.92
C GLU A 471 -34.85 -10.60 23.77
N LYS A 472 -33.72 -11.27 24.00
CA LYS A 472 -32.39 -10.69 23.82
C LYS A 472 -32.27 -10.13 22.39
N ARG A 473 -31.96 -8.83 22.28
CA ARG A 473 -31.69 -8.13 21.01
C ARG A 473 -30.74 -8.96 20.13
N LYS A 474 -31.20 -9.28 18.91
CA LYS A 474 -30.40 -9.99 17.90
C LYS A 474 -29.51 -9.02 17.10
N LEU A 475 -28.38 -9.52 16.64
CA LEU A 475 -27.45 -8.77 15.79
C LEU A 475 -28.03 -8.50 14.39
N VAL A 476 -28.07 -7.23 13.97
CA VAL A 476 -28.43 -6.83 12.60
C VAL A 476 -27.22 -6.29 11.82
N LYS A 477 -27.35 -6.15 10.49
CA LYS A 477 -26.22 -5.74 9.63
C LYS A 477 -25.62 -4.40 10.01
N SER A 478 -26.45 -3.45 10.45
CA SER A 478 -26.02 -2.11 10.90
C SER A 478 -25.19 -2.14 12.18
N ASP A 479 -25.30 -3.21 12.97
CA ASP A 479 -24.54 -3.37 14.20
C ASP A 479 -23.09 -3.82 13.92
N ILE A 480 -22.77 -4.34 12.73
CA ILE A 480 -21.44 -4.88 12.45
C ILE A 480 -20.44 -3.76 12.18
N ASN A 481 -19.62 -3.44 13.18
CA ASN A 481 -18.48 -2.54 13.06
C ASN A 481 -17.32 -3.21 12.30
N TYR A 482 -16.64 -2.44 11.42
CA TYR A 482 -15.47 -2.91 10.68
C TYR A 482 -14.34 -3.41 11.61
N HIS A 483 -13.97 -2.60 12.61
CA HIS A 483 -12.94 -2.96 13.58
C HIS A 483 -13.38 -4.13 14.46
N GLY A 484 -14.68 -4.20 14.80
CA GLY A 484 -15.26 -5.33 15.52
C GLY A 484 -15.13 -6.64 14.77
N ALA A 485 -15.43 -6.65 13.47
CA ALA A 485 -15.24 -7.81 12.61
C ALA A 485 -13.76 -8.19 12.45
N CYS A 486 -12.86 -7.22 12.28
CA CYS A 486 -11.42 -7.47 12.26
C CYS A 486 -10.91 -8.05 13.58
N LEU A 487 -11.40 -7.52 14.72
CA LEU A 487 -11.05 -8.00 16.05
C LEU A 487 -11.52 -9.44 16.26
N LEU A 488 -12.79 -9.74 15.91
CA LEU A 488 -13.35 -11.09 16.00
C LEU A 488 -12.55 -12.07 15.15
N LYS A 489 -12.16 -11.69 13.93
CA LYS A 489 -11.30 -12.50 13.06
C LYS A 489 -9.99 -12.87 13.76
N GLN A 490 -9.30 -11.90 14.38
CA GLN A 490 -8.07 -12.20 15.11
C GLN A 490 -8.32 -13.08 16.33
N CYS A 491 -9.34 -12.79 17.13
CA CYS A 491 -9.72 -13.59 18.29
C CYS A 491 -10.09 -15.04 17.93
N LEU A 492 -10.76 -15.27 16.79
CA LEU A 492 -11.09 -16.60 16.29
C LEU A 492 -9.86 -17.37 15.80
N SER A 493 -8.78 -16.68 15.38
CA SER A 493 -7.50 -17.30 15.02
C SER A 493 -6.65 -17.74 16.23
N PHE A 494 -7.03 -17.35 17.46
CA PHE A 494 -6.30 -17.76 18.66
C PHE A 494 -6.44 -19.25 18.95
N LYS A 495 -5.37 -19.84 19.52
CA LYS A 495 -5.37 -21.20 20.05
C LYS A 495 -6.25 -21.31 21.31
N LYS A 496 -6.21 -20.30 22.18
CA LYS A 496 -7.05 -20.22 23.40
C LYS A 496 -8.36 -19.44 23.16
N SER A 497 -9.12 -19.79 22.12
CA SER A 497 -10.35 -19.11 21.69
C SER A 497 -11.66 -19.70 22.23
N LYS A 498 -11.60 -20.60 23.23
CA LYS A 498 -12.77 -21.36 23.73
C LYS A 498 -14.01 -20.50 24.03
N LEU A 499 -13.83 -19.35 24.69
CA LEU A 499 -14.95 -18.44 25.03
C LEU A 499 -15.59 -17.84 23.78
N ILE A 500 -14.77 -17.27 22.87
CA ILE A 500 -15.21 -16.70 21.59
C ILE A 500 -15.96 -17.76 20.78
N VAL A 501 -15.39 -18.97 20.66
CA VAL A 501 -15.98 -20.07 19.89
C VAL A 501 -17.31 -20.52 20.48
N SER A 502 -17.43 -20.58 21.81
CA SER A 502 -18.71 -20.93 22.45
C SER A 502 -19.78 -19.86 22.20
N SER A 503 -19.44 -18.58 22.30
CA SER A 503 -20.33 -17.47 21.96
C SER A 503 -20.74 -17.47 20.49
N PHE A 504 -19.80 -17.74 19.59
CA PHE A 504 -20.06 -17.82 18.15
C PHE A 504 -21.04 -18.96 17.81
N MET A 505 -20.92 -20.09 18.51
CA MET A 505 -21.82 -21.25 18.33
C MET A 505 -23.21 -21.04 18.95
N SER A 506 -23.39 -20.07 19.84
CA SER A 506 -24.70 -19.75 20.43
C SER A 506 -25.53 -18.75 19.63
N LEU A 507 -24.96 -18.19 18.56
CA LEU A 507 -25.68 -17.29 17.67
C LEU A 507 -26.84 -17.99 16.96
N SER A 508 -27.93 -17.26 16.77
CA SER A 508 -29.07 -17.71 15.98
C SER A 508 -28.73 -17.77 14.49
N PHE A 509 -29.52 -18.51 13.71
CA PHE A 509 -29.31 -18.63 12.25
C PHE A 509 -29.38 -17.28 11.53
N GLU A 510 -30.21 -16.35 12.00
CA GLU A 510 -30.36 -15.00 11.45
C GLU A 510 -29.07 -14.19 11.63
N GLU A 511 -28.49 -14.24 12.83
CA GLU A 511 -27.24 -13.56 13.16
C GLU A 511 -26.06 -14.16 12.38
N LEU A 512 -26.02 -15.49 12.24
CA LEU A 512 -24.98 -16.17 11.46
C LEU A 512 -25.01 -15.75 9.99
N ILE A 513 -26.20 -15.67 9.38
CA ILE A 513 -26.35 -15.20 7.99
C ILE A 513 -26.00 -13.72 7.87
N CYS A 514 -26.38 -12.91 8.86
CA CYS A 514 -26.01 -11.50 8.94
C CYS A 514 -24.49 -11.32 8.88
N ILE A 515 -23.74 -12.07 9.69
CA ILE A 515 -22.27 -12.04 9.73
C ILE A 515 -21.68 -12.59 8.42
N ALA A 516 -22.14 -13.75 7.95
CA ALA A 516 -21.57 -14.43 6.80
C ALA A 516 -21.72 -13.62 5.49
N CYS A 517 -22.80 -12.85 5.35
CA CYS A 517 -23.09 -12.03 4.18
C CYS A 517 -22.65 -10.56 4.35
N HIS A 518 -21.94 -10.22 5.42
CA HIS A 518 -21.44 -8.86 5.64
C HIS A 518 -20.05 -8.68 5.01
N PRO A 519 -19.75 -7.54 4.35
CA PRO A 519 -18.45 -7.27 3.71
C PRO A 519 -17.23 -7.48 4.60
N SER A 520 -17.35 -7.23 5.90
CA SER A 520 -16.28 -7.43 6.88
C SER A 520 -16.49 -8.65 7.75
N GLY A 521 -17.75 -9.02 8.01
CA GLY A 521 -18.11 -10.14 8.90
C GLY A 521 -17.78 -11.49 8.29
N SER A 522 -17.87 -11.61 6.96
CA SER A 522 -17.55 -12.85 6.23
C SER A 522 -16.14 -13.34 6.54
N PHE A 523 -15.17 -12.43 6.63
CA PHE A 523 -13.77 -12.76 6.94
C PHE A 523 -13.59 -13.31 8.36
N ALA A 524 -14.39 -12.85 9.33
CA ALA A 524 -14.40 -13.41 10.67
C ALA A 524 -15.02 -14.82 10.67
N PHE A 525 -16.12 -15.02 9.94
CA PHE A 525 -16.75 -16.32 9.77
C PHE A 525 -15.80 -17.33 9.09
N GLU A 526 -15.10 -16.92 8.03
CA GLU A 526 -14.09 -17.74 7.37
C GLU A 526 -12.98 -18.16 8.34
N SER A 527 -12.55 -17.26 9.22
CA SER A 527 -11.50 -17.54 10.22
C SER A 527 -11.89 -18.66 11.20
N PHE A 528 -13.18 -18.76 11.57
CA PHE A 528 -13.69 -19.87 12.38
C PHE A 528 -13.45 -21.23 11.71
N PHE A 529 -13.67 -21.34 10.39
CA PHE A 529 -13.44 -22.59 9.66
C PHE A 529 -11.95 -22.83 9.39
N GLN A 530 -11.19 -21.77 9.10
CA GLN A 530 -9.76 -21.87 8.78
C GLN A 530 -8.88 -22.22 9.98
N ASN A 531 -9.29 -21.85 11.21
CA ASN A 531 -8.47 -22.12 12.39
C ASN A 531 -8.38 -23.62 12.69
N VAL A 532 -7.17 -24.17 12.69
CA VAL A 532 -6.89 -25.58 12.97
C VAL A 532 -7.11 -25.99 14.43
N ASP A 533 -7.02 -25.04 15.38
CA ASP A 533 -7.21 -25.31 16.81
C ASP A 533 -8.70 -25.44 17.20
N ILE A 534 -9.62 -25.07 16.30
CA ILE A 534 -11.06 -25.27 16.52
C ILE A 534 -11.41 -26.73 16.17
N PRO A 535 -11.99 -27.52 17.10
CA PRO A 535 -12.30 -28.92 16.85
C PRO A 535 -13.23 -29.12 15.65
N ILE A 536 -12.94 -30.13 14.82
CA ILE A 536 -13.72 -30.45 13.61
C ILE A 536 -15.21 -30.65 13.93
N LYS A 537 -15.53 -31.24 15.08
CA LYS A 537 -16.91 -31.41 15.56
C LYS A 537 -17.68 -30.08 15.65
N LYS A 538 -17.03 -29.01 16.10
CA LYS A 538 -17.66 -27.68 16.16
C LYS A 538 -17.88 -27.09 14.77
N LYS A 539 -16.92 -27.30 13.86
CA LYS A 539 -17.04 -26.86 12.46
C LYS A 539 -18.18 -27.57 11.74
N ASN A 540 -18.28 -28.89 11.90
CA ASN A 540 -19.36 -29.69 11.35
C ASN A 540 -20.72 -29.25 11.92
N ASN A 541 -20.81 -29.02 13.23
CA ASN A 541 -22.05 -28.53 13.85
C ASN A 541 -22.47 -27.17 13.27
N MET A 542 -21.54 -26.22 13.17
CA MET A 542 -21.81 -24.91 12.56
C MET A 542 -22.28 -25.05 11.10
N ALA A 543 -21.61 -25.90 10.33
CA ALA A 543 -22.00 -26.15 8.94
C ALA A 543 -23.38 -26.79 8.82
N ASN A 544 -23.73 -27.70 9.71
CA ASN A 544 -25.05 -28.31 9.77
C ASN A 544 -26.14 -27.28 10.13
N THR A 545 -25.87 -26.35 11.04
CA THR A 545 -26.79 -25.23 11.35
C THR A 545 -27.05 -24.37 10.10
N MET A 546 -26.01 -24.10 9.32
CA MET A 546 -26.08 -23.28 8.10
C MET A 546 -26.71 -23.98 6.89
N LEU A 547 -26.97 -25.30 6.94
CA LEU A 547 -27.57 -26.04 5.82
C LEU A 547 -28.96 -25.51 5.44
N SER A 548 -29.73 -25.06 6.43
CA SER A 548 -31.09 -24.55 6.23
C SER A 548 -31.13 -23.24 5.42
N THR A 549 -30.07 -22.45 5.49
CA THR A 549 -29.94 -21.12 4.89
C THR A 549 -28.93 -21.08 3.74
N LEU A 550 -28.54 -22.25 3.23
CA LEU A 550 -27.49 -22.40 2.24
C LEU A 550 -27.76 -21.61 0.95
N ASP A 551 -28.99 -21.62 0.45
CA ASP A 551 -29.40 -20.91 -0.77
C ASP A 551 -29.13 -19.41 -0.66
N THR A 552 -29.46 -18.80 0.48
CA THR A 552 -29.19 -17.37 0.76
C THR A 552 -27.69 -17.11 0.83
N LEU A 553 -26.95 -17.99 1.51
CA LEU A 553 -25.50 -17.85 1.70
C LEU A 553 -24.75 -17.88 0.37
N VAL A 554 -25.01 -18.88 -0.48
CA VAL A 554 -24.25 -19.06 -1.75
C VAL A 554 -24.61 -18.03 -2.82
N CYS A 555 -25.80 -17.43 -2.74
CA CYS A 555 -26.24 -16.40 -3.67
C CYS A 555 -25.78 -14.99 -3.29
N ASP A 556 -25.15 -14.82 -2.13
CA ASP A 556 -24.57 -13.56 -1.68
C ASP A 556 -23.10 -13.43 -2.10
N LYS A 557 -22.68 -12.19 -2.38
CA LYS A 557 -21.30 -11.86 -2.81
C LYS A 557 -20.23 -12.30 -1.80
N PHE A 558 -20.51 -12.16 -0.51
CA PHE A 558 -19.58 -12.46 0.58
C PHE A 558 -19.87 -13.85 1.16
N GLY A 559 -21.16 -14.19 1.30
CA GLY A 559 -21.60 -15.49 1.76
C GLY A 559 -21.08 -16.66 0.92
N SER A 560 -20.95 -16.48 -0.41
CA SER A 560 -20.39 -17.51 -1.30
C SER A 560 -18.96 -17.92 -0.92
N ARG A 561 -18.16 -16.97 -0.41
CA ARG A 561 -16.78 -17.21 0.06
C ARG A 561 -16.76 -17.92 1.40
N VAL A 562 -17.69 -17.58 2.29
CA VAL A 562 -17.89 -18.31 3.56
C VAL A 562 -18.26 -19.76 3.28
N PHE A 563 -19.15 -20.02 2.32
CA PHE A 563 -19.49 -21.37 1.88
C PHE A 563 -18.27 -22.16 1.38
N ASP A 564 -17.46 -21.56 0.50
CA ASP A 564 -16.25 -22.22 0.00
C ASP A 564 -15.29 -22.60 1.14
N SER A 565 -15.10 -21.70 2.12
CA SER A 565 -14.30 -21.97 3.32
C SER A 565 -14.90 -23.09 4.17
N MET A 566 -16.20 -23.01 4.46
CA MET A 566 -16.95 -24.02 5.21
C MET A 566 -16.77 -25.41 4.60
N ARG A 567 -17.03 -25.56 3.29
CA ARG A 567 -16.88 -26.83 2.56
C ARG A 567 -15.46 -27.41 2.66
N LYS A 568 -14.44 -26.56 2.62
CA LYS A 568 -13.03 -26.96 2.61
C LYS A 568 -12.58 -27.52 3.97
N PHE A 569 -13.10 -26.99 5.08
CA PHE A 569 -12.60 -27.26 6.43
C PHE A 569 -13.54 -28.08 7.33
N VAL A 570 -14.57 -28.71 6.75
CA VAL A 570 -15.40 -29.74 7.40
C VAL A 570 -14.98 -31.14 6.96
N ASP A 571 -15.45 -32.17 7.67
CA ASP A 571 -15.23 -33.57 7.29
C ASP A 571 -15.95 -33.97 5.99
N GLU A 572 -15.63 -35.17 5.48
CA GLU A 572 -16.21 -35.64 4.22
C GLU A 572 -17.72 -35.85 4.28
N GLU A 573 -18.26 -36.29 5.42
CA GLU A 573 -19.69 -36.52 5.59
C GLU A 573 -20.48 -35.21 5.52
N THR A 574 -20.08 -34.20 6.29
CA THR A 574 -20.71 -32.88 6.27
C THR A 574 -20.51 -32.20 4.93
N ARG A 575 -19.34 -32.38 4.30
CA ARG A 575 -19.08 -31.88 2.94
C ARG A 575 -20.06 -32.46 1.92
N LYS A 576 -20.34 -33.77 1.98
CA LYS A 576 -21.35 -34.41 1.12
C LYS A 576 -22.74 -33.83 1.35
N LYS A 577 -23.15 -33.60 2.61
CA LYS A 577 -24.44 -32.95 2.94
C LYS A 577 -24.55 -31.54 2.36
N LEU A 578 -23.48 -30.74 2.45
CA LEU A 578 -23.42 -29.40 1.85
C LEU A 578 -23.57 -29.44 0.32
N ILE A 579 -22.89 -30.38 -0.34
CA ILE A 579 -22.95 -30.53 -1.81
C ILE A 579 -24.34 -31.03 -2.24
N ASP A 580 -24.90 -32.03 -1.57
CA ASP A 580 -26.25 -32.56 -1.85
C ASP A 580 -27.33 -31.49 -1.67
N LYS A 581 -27.24 -30.68 -0.60
CA LYS A 581 -28.15 -29.55 -0.40
C LYS A 581 -28.01 -28.48 -1.49
N LEU A 582 -26.78 -28.20 -1.95
CA LEU A 582 -26.52 -27.25 -3.02
C LEU A 582 -27.07 -27.73 -4.37
N ASP A 583 -26.95 -29.03 -4.68
CA ASP A 583 -27.47 -29.63 -5.91
C ASP A 583 -29.00 -29.62 -5.97
N ARG A 584 -29.64 -29.93 -4.82
CA ARG A 584 -31.10 -29.82 -4.61
C ARG A 584 -31.56 -28.37 -4.42
N GLY A 585 -30.65 -27.40 -4.46
CA GLY A 585 -30.93 -26.00 -4.21
C GLY A 585 -31.85 -25.40 -5.28
N SER A 586 -32.48 -24.28 -4.93
CA SER A 586 -33.48 -23.63 -5.78
C SER A 586 -32.94 -23.26 -7.17
N THR A 587 -33.84 -23.17 -8.18
CA THR A 587 -33.50 -22.69 -9.54
C THR A 587 -32.86 -21.29 -9.52
N TYR A 588 -33.07 -20.54 -8.43
CA TYR A 588 -32.43 -19.26 -8.15
C TYR A 588 -30.89 -19.35 -8.08
N ILE A 589 -30.32 -20.41 -7.46
CA ILE A 589 -28.85 -20.59 -7.36
C ILE A 589 -28.22 -20.69 -8.75
N LYS A 590 -28.86 -21.44 -9.66
CA LYS A 590 -28.39 -21.63 -11.04
C LYS A 590 -28.45 -20.34 -11.87
N LYS A 591 -29.34 -19.40 -11.51
CA LYS A 591 -29.46 -18.08 -12.15
C LYS A 591 -28.49 -17.05 -11.57
N ASN A 592 -28.21 -17.12 -10.27
CA ASN A 592 -27.33 -16.18 -9.58
C ASN A 592 -25.86 -16.34 -10.02
N MET A 593 -25.11 -15.23 -10.13
CA MET A 593 -23.69 -15.25 -10.51
C MET A 593 -22.82 -16.00 -9.49
N TYR A 594 -22.99 -15.71 -8.20
CA TYR A 594 -22.19 -16.31 -7.12
C TYR A 594 -22.58 -17.77 -6.87
N GLY A 595 -23.89 -18.07 -6.93
CA GLY A 595 -24.40 -19.43 -6.86
C GLY A 595 -23.80 -20.34 -7.93
N ARG A 596 -23.70 -19.86 -9.18
CA ARG A 596 -23.01 -20.56 -10.28
C ARG A 596 -21.53 -20.83 -10.00
N ILE A 597 -20.82 -19.90 -9.37
CA ILE A 597 -19.42 -20.10 -8.99
C ILE A 597 -19.31 -21.19 -7.92
N CYS A 598 -20.19 -21.22 -6.93
CA CYS A 598 -20.21 -22.28 -5.91
C CYS A 598 -20.54 -23.66 -6.50
N LEU A 599 -21.49 -23.74 -7.45
CA LEU A 599 -21.81 -24.96 -8.19
C LEU A 599 -20.60 -25.46 -9.02
N PHE A 600 -19.85 -24.54 -9.60
CA PHE A 600 -18.61 -24.86 -10.31
C PHE A 600 -17.53 -25.38 -9.35
N ASN A 601 -17.28 -24.69 -8.23
CA ASN A 601 -16.29 -25.07 -7.23
C ASN A 601 -16.56 -26.43 -6.57
N THR A 602 -17.83 -26.87 -6.58
CA THR A 602 -18.26 -28.17 -6.05
C THR A 602 -18.22 -29.30 -7.08
N GLY A 603 -18.00 -28.99 -8.35
CA GLY A 603 -18.00 -29.96 -9.45
C GLY A 603 -19.40 -30.35 -9.94
N LEU A 604 -20.46 -29.69 -9.45
CA LEU A 604 -21.86 -29.92 -9.84
C LEU A 604 -22.22 -29.27 -11.18
N MET A 605 -21.43 -28.29 -11.62
CA MET A 605 -21.62 -27.62 -12.89
C MET A 605 -20.30 -27.60 -13.66
N GLN A 606 -20.31 -28.17 -14.86
CA GLN A 606 -19.22 -28.03 -15.81
C GLN A 606 -19.16 -26.57 -16.30
N PRO A 607 -17.97 -26.03 -16.59
CA PRO A 607 -17.88 -24.66 -17.09
C PRO A 607 -18.71 -24.57 -18.38
N LYS A 608 -19.69 -23.65 -18.43
CA LYS A 608 -20.13 -23.13 -19.72
C LYS A 608 -18.93 -22.37 -20.27
N VAL A 609 -18.18 -23.04 -21.12
CA VAL A 609 -17.10 -22.39 -21.85
C VAL A 609 -17.77 -21.26 -22.63
N ASP A 610 -17.42 -20.02 -22.30
CA ASP A 610 -17.82 -18.86 -23.07
C ASP A 610 -17.40 -19.16 -24.53
N PRO A 611 -18.28 -19.05 -25.54
CA PRO A 611 -17.90 -19.37 -26.93
C PRO A 611 -16.63 -18.62 -27.37
N LEU A 612 -16.31 -17.50 -26.72
CA LEU A 612 -15.08 -16.73 -26.92
C LEU A 612 -13.83 -17.40 -26.30
N ILE A 613 -13.97 -18.05 -25.14
CA ILE A 613 -12.91 -18.85 -24.50
C ILE A 613 -12.79 -20.17 -25.25
N GLU A 614 -13.90 -20.76 -25.68
CA GLU A 614 -13.91 -21.96 -26.51
C GLU A 614 -13.33 -21.67 -27.89
N ALA A 615 -13.54 -20.49 -28.47
CA ALA A 615 -12.88 -20.03 -29.68
C ALA A 615 -11.39 -19.73 -29.45
N LYS A 616 -10.99 -19.24 -28.27
CA LYS A 616 -9.57 -19.05 -27.91
C LYS A 616 -8.85 -20.36 -27.61
N GLU A 617 -9.52 -21.33 -27.00
CA GLU A 617 -9.02 -22.66 -26.72
C GLU A 617 -9.07 -23.54 -27.96
N LYS A 618 -10.09 -23.44 -28.81
CA LYS A 618 -10.12 -24.01 -30.17
C LYS A 618 -9.06 -23.34 -31.03
N LYS A 619 -8.84 -22.03 -30.98
CA LYS A 619 -7.68 -21.39 -31.64
C LYS A 619 -6.35 -21.89 -31.08
N ARG A 620 -6.22 -22.10 -29.76
CA ARG A 620 -5.00 -22.68 -29.15
C ARG A 620 -4.82 -24.16 -29.47
N LYS A 621 -5.89 -24.93 -29.58
CA LYS A 621 -5.90 -26.35 -29.98
C LYS A 621 -5.65 -26.50 -31.46
N ILE A 622 -6.24 -25.67 -32.32
CA ILE A 622 -5.94 -25.57 -33.76
C ILE A 622 -4.49 -25.10 -33.95
N VAL A 623 -3.98 -24.16 -33.15
CA VAL A 623 -2.56 -23.77 -33.20
C VAL A 623 -1.65 -24.91 -32.73
N LYS A 624 -2.04 -25.66 -31.69
CA LYS A 624 -1.31 -26.88 -31.25
C LYS A 624 -1.40 -28.01 -32.27
N GLU A 625 -2.55 -28.24 -32.89
CA GLU A 625 -2.76 -29.22 -33.96
C GLU A 625 -2.06 -28.77 -35.24
N ILE A 626 -1.95 -27.49 -35.58
CA ILE A 626 -1.11 -27.00 -36.69
C ILE A 626 0.39 -27.22 -36.37
N PHE A 627 0.78 -27.14 -35.09
CA PHE A 627 2.13 -27.48 -34.63
C PHE A 627 2.40 -29.00 -34.59
N GLU A 628 1.39 -29.83 -34.31
CA GLU A 628 1.51 -31.29 -34.21
C GLU A 628 1.23 -32.02 -35.55
N VAL A 629 0.41 -31.45 -36.44
CA VAL A 629 0.16 -31.95 -37.81
C VAL A 629 1.34 -31.65 -38.76
N ASN A 630 2.21 -30.70 -38.42
CA ASN A 630 3.51 -30.52 -39.09
C ASN A 630 4.58 -31.55 -38.66
N GLN A 631 4.23 -32.56 -37.85
CA GLN A 631 5.16 -33.64 -37.48
C GLN A 631 4.84 -34.99 -38.11
N THR A 632 3.86 -35.12 -39.01
CA THR A 632 3.59 -36.42 -39.66
C THR A 632 3.26 -36.33 -41.16
N ALA A 633 4.22 -35.89 -41.98
CA ALA A 633 4.52 -36.43 -43.32
C ALA A 633 5.78 -35.76 -43.91
N PRO A 634 6.55 -36.46 -44.76
CA PRO A 634 8.01 -36.42 -44.73
C PRO A 634 8.58 -35.23 -45.48
N THR A 635 9.51 -34.51 -44.85
CA THR A 635 10.39 -33.57 -45.56
C THR A 635 11.80 -34.13 -45.72
N PRO A 636 12.48 -33.77 -46.82
CA PRO A 636 13.65 -34.47 -47.32
C PRO A 636 14.88 -34.11 -46.49
N LYS A 637 15.82 -35.05 -46.36
CA LYS A 637 17.11 -34.84 -45.71
C LYS A 637 17.81 -33.60 -46.29
N LYS A 638 17.88 -32.51 -45.51
CA LYS A 638 18.83 -31.41 -45.73
C LYS A 638 19.56 -31.04 -44.43
N LYS A 639 20.83 -31.42 -44.46
CA LYS A 639 22.01 -30.92 -43.75
C LYS A 639 21.77 -29.71 -42.83
N THR A 640 21.93 -29.93 -41.54
CA THR A 640 22.16 -28.91 -40.52
C THR A 640 23.51 -28.23 -40.77
N LYS A 641 23.48 -26.94 -41.11
CA LYS A 641 24.65 -26.05 -40.94
C LYS A 641 24.77 -25.76 -39.45
N ILE A 642 25.86 -26.26 -38.88
CA ILE A 642 26.36 -25.91 -37.55
C ILE A 642 26.77 -24.43 -37.60
N ASP A 643 26.34 -23.64 -36.61
CA ASP A 643 26.78 -22.26 -36.45
C ASP A 643 28.24 -22.27 -35.97
N ASP A 644 29.16 -22.21 -36.95
CA ASP A 644 30.60 -22.38 -36.82
C ASP A 644 31.32 -21.16 -36.20
N ARG A 645 30.59 -20.16 -35.68
CA ARG A 645 31.20 -18.96 -35.08
C ARG A 645 31.94 -19.24 -33.78
N ALA A 646 31.47 -20.20 -32.98
CA ALA A 646 32.14 -20.59 -31.72
C ALA A 646 33.43 -21.41 -31.95
N LEU A 647 33.51 -22.13 -33.07
CA LEU A 647 34.73 -22.82 -33.52
C LEU A 647 35.74 -21.85 -34.17
N LYS A 648 35.26 -20.84 -34.90
CA LYS A 648 36.11 -19.85 -35.57
C LYS A 648 36.97 -18.98 -34.63
N TYR A 649 36.54 -18.79 -33.38
CA TYR A 649 37.25 -17.97 -32.39
C TYR A 649 37.75 -18.75 -31.18
N GLN A 650 37.76 -20.09 -31.27
CA GLN A 650 38.08 -20.96 -30.14
C GLN A 650 39.51 -20.75 -29.62
N GLU A 651 40.48 -20.43 -30.49
CA GLU A 651 41.85 -20.08 -30.08
C GLU A 651 41.94 -18.67 -29.47
N GLN A 652 41.16 -17.71 -29.95
CA GLN A 652 41.08 -16.36 -29.36
C GLN A 652 40.39 -16.37 -27.99
N LEU A 653 39.36 -17.20 -27.82
CA LEU A 653 38.65 -17.39 -26.57
C LEU A 653 39.47 -18.19 -25.55
N LYS A 654 40.33 -19.11 -26.01
CA LYS A 654 41.36 -19.75 -25.18
C LYS A 654 42.47 -18.78 -24.77
N SER A 655 42.86 -17.84 -25.63
CA SER A 655 43.81 -16.76 -25.28
C SER A 655 43.24 -15.78 -24.23
N LEU A 656 41.92 -15.80 -24.02
CA LEU A 656 41.18 -15.02 -23.03
C LEU A 656 40.68 -15.87 -21.82
N GLY A 657 40.97 -17.18 -21.78
CA GLY A 657 40.80 -18.03 -20.59
C GLY A 657 39.42 -18.63 -20.30
N ILE A 658 38.56 -18.91 -21.30
CA ILE A 658 37.17 -19.39 -21.06
C ILE A 658 36.95 -20.83 -21.60
N SER A 659 36.39 -21.75 -20.79
CA SER A 659 35.95 -23.10 -21.22
C SER A 659 34.57 -23.50 -20.66
N PHE A 660 33.83 -24.35 -21.39
CA PHE A 660 32.52 -24.93 -21.00
C PHE A 660 32.49 -26.44 -21.27
N GLY A 661 32.03 -27.24 -20.30
CA GLY A 661 31.90 -28.70 -20.37
C GLY A 661 30.45 -29.17 -20.27
N ASN A 662 30.13 -30.25 -20.99
CA ASN A 662 28.83 -30.94 -21.01
C ASN A 662 29.02 -32.39 -20.54
N GLU A 663 28.18 -32.86 -19.61
CA GLU A 663 27.87 -34.29 -19.45
C GLU A 663 26.37 -34.51 -19.16
N THR A 664 25.80 -35.51 -19.83
CA THR A 664 24.41 -36.00 -19.77
C THR A 664 24.26 -37.21 -18.83
N PRO A 665 23.11 -37.44 -18.16
CA PRO A 665 22.88 -38.67 -17.37
C PRO A 665 21.91 -39.68 -18.03
N THR A 666 22.14 -40.98 -17.79
CA THR A 666 21.22 -42.12 -18.09
C THR A 666 20.86 -42.92 -16.83
N ALA A 667 19.71 -43.59 -16.86
CA ALA A 667 18.96 -44.14 -15.72
C ALA A 667 19.17 -45.65 -15.40
N VAL A 668 19.15 -45.95 -14.09
CA VAL A 668 18.63 -47.09 -13.28
C VAL A 668 18.66 -48.56 -13.78
N VAL A 669 19.34 -49.44 -13.00
CA VAL A 669 19.01 -50.86 -12.72
C VAL A 669 19.46 -51.23 -11.28
N LYS A 670 18.64 -51.98 -10.49
CA LYS A 670 18.95 -52.70 -9.22
C LYS A 670 19.11 -54.22 -9.53
N PRO A 671 19.61 -55.17 -8.67
CA PRO A 671 19.85 -55.16 -7.20
C PRO A 671 21.13 -55.92 -6.70
N ALA A 672 21.29 -56.03 -5.36
CA ALA A 672 21.77 -57.20 -4.57
C ALA A 672 22.93 -57.00 -3.56
N ALA A 673 22.66 -57.47 -2.33
CA ALA A 673 23.53 -58.06 -1.28
C ALA A 673 24.76 -57.30 -0.68
N SER A 674 24.87 -57.42 0.66
CA SER A 674 25.89 -56.96 1.63
C SER A 674 27.28 -57.65 1.50
N PRO A 675 28.32 -57.44 2.37
CA PRO A 675 28.45 -56.62 3.59
C PRO A 675 29.81 -55.85 3.80
N ALA A 676 29.87 -55.08 4.90
CA ALA A 676 31.02 -54.83 5.80
C ALA A 676 32.23 -53.91 5.41
N GLU A 677 32.81 -53.35 6.49
CA GLU A 677 34.08 -52.58 6.66
C GLU A 677 33.97 -51.06 6.44
N ASP A 678 33.79 -50.23 7.47
CA ASP A 678 34.67 -49.90 8.63
C ASP A 678 35.93 -49.11 8.22
N ASN A 679 35.88 -47.79 8.42
CA ASN A 679 37.00 -46.93 8.84
C ASN A 679 36.60 -45.45 8.77
N SER A 680 36.03 -44.98 9.86
CA SER A 680 36.03 -43.57 10.23
C SER A 680 37.32 -43.22 10.99
N LEU A 681 37.75 -41.96 10.87
CA LEU A 681 38.56 -41.21 11.84
C LEU A 681 40.06 -41.53 11.93
N SER A 682 40.87 -40.78 11.16
CA SER A 682 42.24 -40.39 11.56
C SER A 682 42.81 -39.30 10.64
N PHE A 683 42.12 -38.17 10.54
CA PHE A 683 42.77 -36.90 10.26
C PHE A 683 42.43 -35.99 11.42
N VAL A 684 43.39 -35.17 11.83
CA VAL A 684 43.36 -34.22 12.95
C VAL A 684 44.08 -34.77 14.20
N ILE A 685 45.30 -34.24 14.38
CA ILE A 685 46.07 -34.16 15.64
C ILE A 685 46.93 -35.39 15.99
N LYS A 686 48.08 -35.49 15.32
CA LYS A 686 49.35 -35.68 16.02
C LYS A 686 50.21 -34.44 15.80
N ALA A 687 50.06 -33.54 16.75
CA ALA A 687 51.02 -32.49 16.98
C ALA A 687 52.36 -33.11 17.42
N ILE A 688 53.45 -32.38 17.17
CA ILE A 688 54.71 -32.48 17.90
C ILE A 688 55.61 -33.65 17.46
N GLU A 689 56.22 -33.49 16.29
CA GLU A 689 57.68 -33.63 16.20
C GLU A 689 58.26 -32.25 15.86
N ALA A 690 58.15 -31.38 16.87
CA ALA A 690 59.17 -30.38 17.07
C ALA A 690 60.49 -31.10 17.37
N THR A 691 61.58 -30.41 17.07
CA THR A 691 62.94 -30.64 17.61
C THR A 691 63.91 -31.44 16.74
N ALA A 692 64.27 -30.92 15.57
CA ALA A 692 65.66 -31.06 15.10
C ALA A 692 66.10 -29.92 14.18
N LYS A 693 66.63 -28.88 14.82
CA LYS A 693 67.88 -28.18 14.46
C LYS A 693 67.91 -27.43 13.11
N LYS A 694 67.71 -26.11 13.14
CA LYS A 694 68.73 -25.05 13.31
C LYS A 694 69.76 -24.95 12.17
N LYS A 695 69.77 -23.74 11.61
CA LYS A 695 70.87 -23.02 10.95
C LYS A 695 71.24 -23.55 9.56
N ILE A 696 71.13 -22.68 8.56
CA ILE A 696 72.28 -22.00 7.92
C ILE A 696 71.76 -21.14 6.74
N LYS A 697 72.01 -19.83 6.86
CA LYS A 697 72.34 -18.81 5.83
C LYS A 697 71.38 -18.66 4.63
N LYS A 698 70.97 -17.46 4.24
CA LYS A 698 71.46 -16.10 4.48
C LYS A 698 70.34 -15.12 4.17
#